data_AF-I2FNK8-F1
#
_entry.id   AF-I2FNK8-F1
#
_cell.length_a   1.000
_cell.length_b   1.000
_cell.length_c   1.000
_cell.angle_alpha   90.00
_cell.angle_beta   90.00
_cell.angle_gamma   90.00
#
_symmetry.space_group_name_H-M   'P 1'
#
loop_
_entity.id
_entity.type
_entity.pdbx_description
1 polymer ?
#
loop_
_entity_poly.entity_id
_entity_poly.type
_entity_poly.pdbx_seq_one_letter_code
_entity_poly.pdbx_strand_id
1 'polypeptide(L)'
;MAATSSAYAAPYNIDGVGPSRTPVDFSAALSIWKDINLTDLQQQLNDTAPELLEAQKAAVANRKKLADQTREFKKQPDTNKLESFKPLLKAYQAEIDTLTKRSKAAENAFLNVHSALTTAPDPYPFLEVTLDQAASLNDLESLKEDNAKLRRDLAQQTAEADANREREAEHTRLQQRILSLEKDFETKLQQQTAALELELSAKWDERIRNLKEREADLTKSLNLALEQLKDLKSRDETATAKLLEKGHDDEQQDSKSNFAEVELLSRDLERAHARIESVERRNEQLRSEIESVKSGRQESNQLQKLQLEAQEKDRKLTQVQTLLESARQQSETISKQVASSQEEKIKLQSEKDAEIESLRTKLQQRSDYADIKRELEIVKAVRFNADDDDDDDELSATSSATANGDSPSTKKAAEAKSLEVLLLEKNKRLEDQLATLRVSNGDLSASLDKVSAELASLKQKHTHLKLLNEKLETDLASIGREGRSNTKTSAAMSAEEVMREMESLEAEATQISQSTKARNSNTGAQKDGLNGVHPARSVPTPASPRPSTSSRAAATGESSILPIVTSQRDRFRNRNAELEEELRKQFETISELRTEIKTLQSDNLGLYEKVRYLQSYGPAGARRTGSGGDSVIQIGVGAAGRTDASGAYPPPRMGGSDDKYRAKYEESMNPFEAFRGREQSRAMAQLNPLERALHILTRLVLGHRRMRLFFIAYAIFLHFLIFAMLFEVSHTSSAETCSVPK
;
A
#
# COMPACT_ATOMS: atom_id res chain seq x y z
N MET A 1 6.68 -28.64 44.83
CA MET A 1 5.93 -29.91 44.80
C MET A 1 4.46 -29.59 44.56
N ALA A 2 3.99 -29.76 43.33
CA ALA A 2 2.59 -30.05 42.99
C ALA A 2 2.61 -30.42 41.50
N ALA A 3 2.63 -31.73 41.25
CA ALA A 3 2.59 -32.30 39.91
C ALA A 3 1.13 -32.36 39.46
N THR A 4 0.80 -31.68 38.37
CA THR A 4 -0.47 -31.87 37.67
C THR A 4 -0.18 -32.31 36.23
N SER A 5 -0.26 -33.63 36.10
CA SER A 5 -0.73 -34.42 34.95
C SER A 5 -0.62 -33.82 33.56
N SER A 6 0.25 -34.45 32.77
CA SER A 6 0.26 -34.46 31.30
C SER A 6 -1.14 -34.72 30.75
N ALA A 7 -1.72 -33.72 30.08
CA ALA A 7 -2.87 -33.89 29.22
C ALA A 7 -2.37 -34.36 27.85
N TYR A 8 -2.78 -35.57 27.48
CA TYR A 8 -2.62 -36.13 26.15
C TYR A 8 -3.20 -35.14 25.12
N ALA A 9 -2.35 -34.65 24.21
CA ALA A 9 -2.80 -33.89 23.05
C ALA A 9 -3.62 -34.82 22.15
N ALA A 10 -4.92 -34.58 22.10
CA ALA A 10 -5.79 -35.16 21.08
C ALA A 10 -5.36 -34.62 19.70
N PRO A 11 -5.27 -35.46 18.66
CA PRO A 11 -5.00 -34.98 17.32
C PRO A 11 -6.18 -34.13 16.85
N TYR A 12 -5.88 -32.88 16.48
CA TYR A 12 -6.81 -31.97 15.82
C TYR A 12 -7.36 -32.65 14.56
N ASN A 13 -8.65 -32.97 14.56
CA ASN A 13 -9.37 -33.29 13.35
C ASN A 13 -9.86 -31.96 12.75
N ILE A 14 -9.23 -31.53 11.66
CA ILE A 14 -9.69 -30.38 10.90
C ILE A 14 -10.88 -30.87 10.07
N ASP A 15 -12.08 -30.53 10.52
CA ASP A 15 -13.31 -30.70 9.74
C ASP A 15 -13.22 -29.90 8.44
N GLY A 16 -12.86 -30.59 7.36
CA GLY A 16 -12.88 -30.12 5.98
C GLY A 16 -13.38 -31.24 5.09
N VAL A 17 -14.63 -31.10 4.64
CA VAL A 17 -15.40 -32.03 3.81
C VAL A 17 -14.57 -32.63 2.67
N GLY A 18 -14.27 -33.92 2.77
CA GLY A 18 -13.74 -34.78 1.71
C GLY A 18 -14.16 -36.23 2.00
N PRO A 19 -14.38 -37.08 0.97
CA PRO A 19 -14.84 -38.44 1.20
C PRO A 19 -13.83 -39.15 2.09
N SER A 20 -14.32 -39.81 3.14
CA SER A 20 -13.53 -40.60 4.08
C SER A 20 -12.65 -41.60 3.33
N ARG A 21 -11.40 -41.21 3.03
CA ARG A 21 -10.41 -42.11 2.47
C ARG A 21 -10.14 -43.18 3.52
N THR A 22 -10.27 -44.43 3.11
CA THR A 22 -9.93 -45.58 3.96
C THR A 22 -8.50 -45.39 4.49
N PRO A 23 -8.25 -45.63 5.79
CA PRO A 23 -6.92 -45.50 6.34
C PRO A 23 -5.96 -46.42 5.58
N VAL A 24 -5.00 -45.83 4.90
CA VAL A 24 -4.05 -46.56 4.07
C VAL A 24 -2.86 -46.95 4.95
N ASP A 25 -2.67 -48.24 5.21
CA ASP A 25 -1.55 -48.74 6.04
C ASP A 25 -0.22 -48.69 5.27
N PHE A 26 0.46 -47.55 5.38
CA PHE A 26 1.79 -47.32 4.77
C PHE A 26 2.82 -48.36 5.17
N SER A 27 2.83 -48.79 6.43
CA SER A 27 3.82 -49.76 6.93
C SER A 27 3.65 -51.14 6.30
N ALA A 28 2.42 -51.62 6.20
CA ALA A 28 2.09 -52.90 5.58
C ALA A 28 2.41 -52.88 4.08
N ALA A 29 1.97 -51.83 3.37
CA ALA A 29 2.26 -51.69 1.95
C ALA A 29 3.76 -51.59 1.65
N LEU A 30 4.50 -50.82 2.43
CA LEU A 30 5.94 -50.66 2.26
C LEU A 30 6.68 -51.97 2.55
N SER A 31 6.21 -52.79 3.51
CA SER A 31 6.76 -54.12 3.74
C SER A 31 6.54 -55.07 2.54
N ILE A 32 5.33 -55.08 1.97
CA ILE A 32 4.99 -55.92 0.82
C ILE A 32 5.81 -55.50 -0.42
N TRP A 33 5.93 -54.20 -0.70
CA TRP A 33 6.73 -53.70 -1.82
C TRP A 33 8.23 -53.96 -1.64
N LYS A 34 8.71 -53.96 -0.39
CA LYS A 34 10.08 -54.36 -0.06
C LYS A 34 10.31 -55.84 -0.30
N ASP A 35 9.37 -56.69 0.08
CA ASP A 35 9.45 -58.14 -0.08
C ASP A 35 9.33 -58.57 -1.55
N ILE A 36 8.48 -57.90 -2.34
CA ILE A 36 8.39 -58.09 -3.80
C ILE A 36 9.71 -57.78 -4.48
N ASN A 37 10.48 -56.82 -3.95
CA ASN A 37 11.74 -56.34 -4.48
C ASN A 37 11.72 -56.23 -6.02
N LEU A 38 11.03 -55.20 -6.51
CA LEU A 38 10.80 -55.00 -7.94
C LEU A 38 12.10 -55.06 -8.78
N THR A 39 13.23 -54.64 -8.20
CA THR A 39 14.54 -54.67 -8.85
C THR A 39 15.00 -56.10 -9.14
N ASP A 40 14.90 -57.00 -8.16
CA ASP A 40 15.28 -58.41 -8.33
C ASP A 40 14.32 -59.12 -9.29
N LEU A 41 13.01 -58.82 -9.20
CA LEU A 41 12.01 -59.38 -10.12
C LEU A 41 12.25 -58.92 -11.57
N GLN A 42 12.60 -57.65 -11.77
CA GLN A 42 12.99 -57.12 -13.09
C GLN A 42 14.27 -57.79 -13.61
N GLN A 43 15.27 -58.01 -12.76
CA GLN A 43 16.50 -58.68 -13.11
C GLN A 43 16.23 -60.13 -13.57
N GLN A 44 15.44 -60.88 -12.81
CA GLN A 44 15.05 -62.26 -13.17
C GLN A 44 14.30 -62.32 -14.50
N LEU A 45 13.43 -61.35 -14.77
CA LEU A 45 12.71 -61.28 -16.05
C LEU A 45 13.65 -60.90 -17.20
N ASN A 46 14.59 -59.98 -16.96
CA ASN A 46 15.61 -59.58 -17.93
C ASN A 46 16.58 -60.71 -18.29
N ASP A 47 16.84 -61.63 -17.35
CA ASP A 47 17.68 -62.80 -17.61
C ASP A 47 16.92 -63.91 -18.35
N THR A 48 15.63 -64.12 -18.03
CA THR A 48 14.80 -65.17 -18.65
C THR A 48 14.23 -64.79 -20.02
N ALA A 49 13.94 -63.51 -20.27
CA ALA A 49 13.42 -63.02 -21.54
C ALA A 49 14.32 -63.34 -22.77
N PRO A 50 15.64 -63.08 -22.76
CA PRO A 50 16.50 -63.39 -23.90
C PRO A 50 16.61 -64.91 -24.13
N GLU A 51 16.65 -65.72 -23.08
CA GLU A 51 16.65 -67.19 -23.20
C GLU A 51 15.35 -67.69 -23.85
N LEU A 52 14.21 -67.13 -23.48
CA LEU A 52 12.92 -67.49 -24.05
C LEU A 52 12.83 -67.09 -25.54
N LEU A 53 13.34 -65.91 -25.88
CA LEU A 53 13.42 -65.40 -27.26
C LEU A 53 14.35 -66.27 -28.12
N GLU A 54 15.49 -66.66 -27.60
CA GLU A 54 16.42 -67.51 -28.33
C GLU A 54 15.86 -68.93 -28.51
N ALA A 55 15.19 -69.47 -27.48
CA ALA A 55 14.43 -70.72 -27.57
C ALA A 55 13.25 -70.60 -28.57
N GLN A 56 12.66 -69.42 -28.74
CA GLN A 56 11.64 -69.17 -29.76
C GLN A 56 12.22 -69.24 -31.18
N LYS A 57 13.36 -68.58 -31.42
CA LYS A 57 14.04 -68.63 -32.72
C LYS A 57 14.51 -70.06 -33.05
N ALA A 58 15.08 -70.75 -32.06
CA ALA A 58 15.54 -72.13 -32.21
C ALA A 58 14.38 -73.08 -32.57
N ALA A 59 13.20 -72.92 -31.93
CA ALA A 59 12.03 -73.73 -32.26
C ALA A 59 11.54 -73.53 -33.71
N VAL A 60 11.59 -72.30 -34.23
CA VAL A 60 11.24 -72.02 -35.64
C VAL A 60 12.22 -72.70 -36.59
N ALA A 61 13.53 -72.63 -36.30
CA ALA A 61 14.56 -73.28 -37.09
C ALA A 61 14.46 -74.81 -37.04
N ASN A 62 14.24 -75.39 -35.85
CA ASN A 62 14.08 -76.82 -35.65
C ASN A 62 12.81 -77.35 -36.32
N ARG A 63 11.69 -76.61 -36.26
CA ARG A 63 10.47 -76.96 -36.99
C ARG A 63 10.70 -77.04 -38.49
N LYS A 64 11.46 -76.11 -39.07
CA LYS A 64 11.84 -76.15 -40.50
C LYS A 64 12.72 -77.38 -40.80
N LYS A 65 13.73 -77.65 -39.96
CA LYS A 65 14.61 -78.81 -40.09
C LYS A 65 13.85 -80.14 -40.01
N LEU A 66 12.89 -80.26 -39.10
CA LEU A 66 11.99 -81.41 -38.97
C LEU A 66 11.11 -81.59 -40.21
N ALA A 67 10.57 -80.51 -40.76
CA ALA A 67 9.80 -80.56 -42.00
C ALA A 67 10.66 -81.06 -43.18
N ASP A 68 11.90 -80.58 -43.30
CA ASP A 68 12.83 -81.04 -44.34
C ASP A 68 13.23 -82.52 -44.15
N GLN A 69 13.54 -82.94 -42.92
CA GLN A 69 13.85 -84.36 -42.60
C GLN A 69 12.65 -85.28 -42.88
N THR A 70 11.43 -84.82 -42.61
CA THR A 70 10.20 -85.57 -42.90
C THR A 70 9.95 -85.68 -44.40
N ARG A 71 10.25 -84.62 -45.17
CA ARG A 71 10.17 -84.65 -46.63
C ARG A 71 11.22 -85.60 -47.21
N GLU A 72 12.44 -85.62 -46.66
CA GLU A 72 13.51 -86.50 -47.10
C GLU A 72 13.21 -87.97 -46.79
N PHE A 73 12.72 -88.25 -45.58
CA PHE A 73 12.23 -89.58 -45.19
C PHE A 73 11.17 -90.14 -46.15
N LYS A 74 10.22 -89.30 -46.58
CA LYS A 74 9.19 -89.69 -47.56
C LYS A 74 9.75 -90.08 -48.92
N LYS A 75 10.92 -89.55 -49.32
CA LYS A 75 11.56 -89.79 -50.62
C LYS A 75 12.44 -91.04 -50.65
N GLN A 76 12.81 -91.60 -49.49
CA GLN A 76 13.69 -92.77 -49.42
C GLN A 76 12.98 -94.06 -49.89
N PRO A 77 13.71 -95.05 -50.43
CA PRO A 77 13.16 -96.36 -50.76
C PRO A 77 12.78 -97.15 -49.49
N ASP A 78 11.80 -98.05 -49.58
CA ASP A 78 11.19 -98.73 -48.42
C ASP A 78 12.18 -99.56 -47.58
N THR A 79 13.27 -100.04 -48.19
CA THR A 79 14.35 -100.75 -47.48
C THR A 79 15.09 -99.86 -46.48
N ASN A 80 15.22 -98.56 -46.78
CA ASN A 80 16.02 -97.61 -45.99
C ASN A 80 15.15 -96.80 -45.00
N LYS A 81 13.83 -96.79 -45.20
CA LYS A 81 12.88 -96.13 -44.30
C LYS A 81 12.92 -96.71 -42.88
N LEU A 82 13.14 -98.00 -42.74
CA LEU A 82 13.19 -98.64 -41.42
C LEU A 82 14.37 -98.09 -40.57
N GLU A 83 15.49 -97.78 -41.22
CA GLU A 83 16.70 -97.26 -40.57
C GLU A 83 16.58 -95.77 -40.22
N SER A 84 15.94 -94.96 -41.08
CA SER A 84 15.79 -93.51 -40.90
C SER A 84 14.60 -93.09 -40.03
N PHE A 85 13.64 -94.00 -39.79
CA PHE A 85 12.47 -93.74 -38.94
C PHE A 85 12.83 -93.44 -37.48
N LYS A 86 13.74 -94.23 -36.89
CA LYS A 86 14.14 -94.07 -35.48
C LYS A 86 14.84 -92.72 -35.22
N PRO A 87 15.79 -92.25 -36.06
CA PRO A 87 16.32 -90.89 -35.98
C PRO A 87 15.27 -89.78 -36.13
N LEU A 88 14.33 -89.92 -37.06
CA LEU A 88 13.27 -88.93 -37.28
C LEU A 88 12.33 -88.83 -36.06
N LEU A 89 11.90 -89.96 -35.51
CA LEU A 89 11.08 -90.01 -34.31
C LEU A 89 11.79 -89.35 -33.11
N LYS A 90 13.09 -89.62 -32.93
CA LYS A 90 13.90 -88.97 -31.91
C LYS A 90 14.02 -87.46 -32.10
N ALA A 91 14.10 -86.97 -33.35
CA ALA A 91 14.13 -85.54 -33.64
C ALA A 91 12.78 -84.87 -33.28
N TYR A 92 11.65 -85.53 -33.58
CA TYR A 92 10.33 -85.05 -33.17
C TYR A 92 10.18 -85.02 -31.65
N GLN A 93 10.61 -86.08 -30.97
CA GLN A 93 10.59 -86.16 -29.50
C GLN A 93 11.44 -85.05 -28.88
N ALA A 94 12.66 -84.84 -29.37
CA ALA A 94 13.54 -83.78 -28.88
C ALA A 94 12.92 -82.37 -29.03
N GLU A 95 12.21 -82.11 -30.13
CA GLU A 95 11.55 -80.81 -30.33
C GLU A 95 10.28 -80.63 -29.46
N ILE A 96 9.55 -81.72 -29.19
CA ILE A 96 8.43 -81.69 -28.25
C ILE A 96 8.95 -81.42 -26.82
N ASP A 97 10.07 -82.02 -26.44
CA ASP A 97 10.69 -81.83 -25.13
C ASP A 97 11.22 -80.40 -24.96
N THR A 98 11.89 -79.83 -25.99
CA THR A 98 12.35 -78.43 -25.96
C THR A 98 11.19 -77.44 -25.92
N LEU A 99 10.12 -77.68 -26.69
CA LEU A 99 8.91 -76.85 -26.68
C LEU A 99 8.22 -76.88 -25.31
N THR A 100 8.11 -78.06 -24.70
CA THR A 100 7.53 -78.23 -23.36
C THR A 100 8.38 -77.51 -22.31
N LYS A 101 9.71 -77.60 -22.39
CA LYS A 101 10.63 -76.88 -21.49
C LYS A 101 10.47 -75.36 -21.62
N ARG A 102 10.33 -74.84 -22.84
CA ARG A 102 10.09 -73.41 -23.10
C ARG A 102 8.73 -72.96 -22.55
N SER A 103 7.67 -73.75 -22.74
CA SER A 103 6.33 -73.43 -22.20
C SER A 103 6.37 -73.32 -20.69
N LYS A 104 6.96 -74.30 -20.01
CA LYS A 104 7.12 -74.28 -18.55
C LYS A 104 7.95 -73.09 -18.05
N ALA A 105 9.01 -72.73 -18.76
CA ALA A 105 9.81 -71.55 -18.41
C ALA A 105 9.00 -70.24 -18.55
N ALA A 106 8.22 -70.11 -19.62
CA ALA A 106 7.35 -68.95 -19.84
C ALA A 106 6.22 -68.86 -18.81
N GLU A 107 5.56 -69.98 -18.53
CA GLU A 107 4.48 -70.09 -17.55
C GLU A 107 4.97 -69.78 -16.14
N ASN A 108 6.12 -70.32 -15.74
CA ASN A 108 6.72 -70.02 -14.44
C ASN A 108 7.12 -68.54 -14.31
N ALA A 109 7.71 -67.94 -15.34
CA ALA A 109 8.06 -66.53 -15.34
C ALA A 109 6.81 -65.64 -15.23
N PHE A 110 5.74 -65.97 -15.95
CA PHE A 110 4.47 -65.26 -15.88
C PHE A 110 3.80 -65.39 -14.51
N LEU A 111 3.72 -66.60 -13.96
CA LEU A 111 3.10 -66.85 -12.65
C LEU A 111 3.86 -66.18 -11.51
N ASN A 112 5.19 -66.11 -11.59
CA ASN A 112 6.01 -65.40 -10.61
C ASN A 112 5.65 -63.90 -10.57
N VAL A 113 5.59 -63.25 -11.74
CA VAL A 113 5.19 -61.83 -11.83
C VAL A 113 3.74 -61.61 -11.41
N HIS A 114 2.82 -62.48 -11.83
CA HIS A 114 1.41 -62.38 -11.45
C HIS A 114 1.20 -62.54 -9.95
N SER A 115 1.91 -63.49 -9.31
CA SER A 115 1.87 -63.66 -7.85
C SER A 115 2.37 -62.42 -7.13
N ALA A 116 3.48 -61.82 -7.57
CA ALA A 116 4.03 -60.61 -6.96
C ALA A 116 3.08 -59.41 -7.10
N LEU A 117 2.48 -59.21 -8.28
CA LEU A 117 1.57 -58.08 -8.55
C LEU A 117 0.21 -58.23 -7.88
N THR A 118 -0.31 -59.45 -7.71
CA THR A 118 -1.61 -59.67 -7.04
C THR A 118 -1.53 -59.49 -5.53
N THR A 119 -0.36 -59.73 -4.93
CA THR A 119 -0.10 -59.41 -3.51
C THR A 119 0.20 -57.94 -3.27
N ALA A 120 0.60 -57.19 -4.31
CA ALA A 120 1.02 -55.80 -4.19
C ALA A 120 -0.21 -54.87 -4.03
N PRO A 121 -0.25 -54.03 -2.98
CA PRO A 121 -1.24 -52.97 -2.90
C PRO A 121 -0.93 -51.87 -3.93
N ASP A 122 -1.97 -51.26 -4.50
CA ASP A 122 -1.86 -50.18 -5.49
C ASP A 122 -0.99 -49.02 -4.94
N PRO A 123 0.10 -48.61 -5.61
CA PRO A 123 0.98 -47.55 -5.13
C PRO A 123 0.39 -46.14 -5.29
N TYR A 124 -0.62 -45.93 -6.14
CA TYR A 124 -1.13 -44.59 -6.45
C TYR A 124 -1.68 -43.84 -5.22
N PRO A 125 -2.53 -44.43 -4.37
CA PRO A 125 -3.06 -43.75 -3.17
C PRO A 125 -1.97 -43.35 -2.18
N PHE A 126 -0.91 -44.16 -2.05
CA PHE A 126 0.22 -43.86 -1.17
C PHE A 126 1.02 -42.66 -1.69
N LEU A 127 1.28 -42.62 -3.01
CA LEU A 127 2.00 -41.51 -3.63
C LEU A 127 1.23 -40.20 -3.52
N GLU A 128 -0.08 -40.23 -3.73
CA GLU A 128 -0.95 -39.06 -3.59
C GLU A 128 -0.91 -38.53 -2.14
N VAL A 129 -1.07 -39.39 -1.14
CA VAL A 129 -1.00 -38.97 0.27
C VAL A 129 0.41 -38.50 0.65
N THR A 130 1.48 -39.09 0.11
CA THR A 130 2.84 -38.56 0.35
C THR A 130 3.06 -37.20 -0.30
N LEU A 131 2.44 -36.95 -1.46
CA LEU A 131 2.50 -35.65 -2.13
C LEU A 131 1.73 -34.61 -1.33
N ASP A 132 0.54 -34.94 -0.83
CA ASP A 132 -0.27 -34.10 0.04
C ASP A 132 0.46 -33.82 1.36
N GLN A 133 1.09 -34.83 1.97
CA GLN A 133 1.92 -34.66 3.16
C GLN A 133 3.14 -33.77 2.89
N ALA A 134 3.81 -33.93 1.76
CA ALA A 134 4.94 -33.09 1.36
C ALA A 134 4.52 -31.62 1.13
N ALA A 135 3.34 -31.39 0.52
CA ALA A 135 2.76 -30.07 0.41
C ALA A 135 2.46 -29.47 1.80
N SER A 136 1.84 -30.26 2.68
CA SER A 136 1.54 -29.82 4.06
C SER A 136 2.77 -29.55 4.92
N LEU A 137 3.94 -30.14 4.61
CA LEU A 137 5.19 -29.90 5.32
C LEU A 137 5.72 -28.48 5.08
N ASN A 138 5.59 -27.96 3.86
CA ASN A 138 5.93 -26.56 3.57
C ASN A 138 5.02 -25.60 4.36
N ASP A 139 3.73 -25.91 4.41
CA ASP A 139 2.77 -25.12 5.19
C ASP A 139 3.11 -25.19 6.69
N LEU A 140 3.49 -26.36 7.21
CA LEU A 140 3.92 -26.54 8.59
C LEU A 140 5.20 -25.74 8.91
N GLU A 141 6.14 -25.66 7.99
CA GLU A 141 7.37 -24.87 8.16
C GLU A 141 7.06 -23.38 8.22
N SER A 142 6.22 -22.87 7.32
CA SER A 142 5.76 -21.47 7.36
C SER A 142 5.00 -21.15 8.66
N LEU A 143 4.10 -22.05 9.09
CA LEU A 143 3.38 -21.93 10.36
C LEU A 143 4.31 -21.93 11.57
N LYS A 144 5.41 -22.70 11.54
CA LYS A 144 6.42 -22.70 12.61
C LYS A 144 7.19 -21.38 12.65
N GLU A 145 7.56 -20.83 11.50
CA GLU A 145 8.21 -19.53 11.40
C GLU A 145 7.32 -18.41 11.94
N ASP A 146 6.04 -18.41 11.54
CA ASP A 146 5.04 -17.46 12.04
C ASP A 146 4.81 -17.63 13.54
N ASN A 147 4.71 -18.86 14.05
CA ASN A 147 4.59 -19.09 15.48
C ASN A 147 5.83 -18.60 16.24
N ALA A 148 7.03 -18.80 15.70
CA ALA A 148 8.26 -18.29 16.27
C ALA A 148 8.32 -16.76 16.25
N LYS A 149 7.82 -16.12 15.19
CA LYS A 149 7.70 -14.67 15.08
C LYS A 149 6.71 -14.13 16.12
N LEU A 150 5.51 -14.68 16.18
CA LEU A 150 4.49 -14.30 17.17
C LEU A 150 4.98 -14.47 18.60
N ARG A 151 5.75 -15.53 18.90
CA ARG A 151 6.37 -15.71 20.21
C ARG A 151 7.43 -14.65 20.52
N ARG A 152 8.24 -14.24 19.54
CA ARG A 152 9.20 -13.12 19.71
C ARG A 152 8.48 -11.81 19.92
N ASP A 153 7.44 -11.54 19.15
CA ASP A 153 6.63 -10.32 19.28
C ASP A 153 5.95 -10.26 20.65
N LEU A 154 5.38 -11.38 21.13
CA LEU A 154 4.83 -11.48 22.49
C LEU A 154 5.91 -11.26 23.56
N ALA A 155 7.10 -11.84 23.40
CA ALA A 155 8.21 -11.64 24.34
C ALA A 155 8.66 -10.16 24.36
N GLN A 156 8.70 -9.50 23.21
CA GLN A 156 9.03 -8.09 23.12
C GLN A 156 7.93 -7.22 23.75
N GLN A 157 6.66 -7.47 23.46
CA GLN A 157 5.54 -6.72 24.02
C GLN A 157 5.44 -6.88 25.54
N THR A 158 5.72 -8.08 26.07
CA THR A 158 5.79 -8.30 27.52
C THR A 158 6.96 -7.55 28.15
N ALA A 159 8.15 -7.56 27.54
CA ALA A 159 9.29 -6.77 28.02
C ALA A 159 9.03 -5.26 27.97
N GLU A 160 8.38 -4.76 26.91
CA GLU A 160 7.95 -3.36 26.80
C GLU A 160 6.92 -2.99 27.87
N ALA A 161 5.97 -3.89 28.16
CA ALA A 161 4.98 -3.68 29.23
C ALA A 161 5.63 -3.60 30.62
N ASP A 162 6.62 -4.46 30.90
CA ASP A 162 7.35 -4.44 32.17
C ASP A 162 8.23 -3.19 32.31
N ALA A 163 8.93 -2.80 31.24
CA ALA A 163 9.67 -1.53 31.20
C ALA A 163 8.75 -0.31 31.39
N ASN A 164 7.52 -0.34 30.87
CA ASN A 164 6.53 0.71 31.09
C ASN A 164 6.09 0.76 32.56
N ARG A 165 5.84 -0.38 33.19
CA ARG A 165 5.49 -0.45 34.62
C ARG A 165 6.60 0.11 35.51
N GLU A 166 7.86 -0.19 35.18
CA GLU A 166 9.01 0.38 35.91
C GLU A 166 9.08 1.91 35.76
N ARG A 167 8.87 2.43 34.54
CA ARG A 167 8.81 3.88 34.30
C ARG A 167 7.63 4.54 35.01
N GLU A 168 6.46 3.90 35.09
CA GLU A 168 5.31 4.39 35.85
C GLU A 168 5.60 4.39 37.36
N ALA A 169 6.28 3.37 37.89
CA ALA A 169 6.70 3.33 39.28
C ALA A 169 7.73 4.43 39.60
N GLU A 170 8.66 4.72 38.69
CA GLU A 170 9.58 5.83 38.85
C GLU A 170 8.85 7.19 38.79
N HIS A 171 7.95 7.37 37.83
CA HIS A 171 7.16 8.59 37.69
C HIS A 171 6.35 8.88 38.96
N THR A 172 5.65 7.87 39.49
CA THR A 172 4.87 8.03 40.73
C THR A 172 5.77 8.35 41.93
N ARG A 173 6.96 7.74 42.02
CA ARG A 173 7.95 8.07 43.06
C ARG A 173 8.46 9.51 42.94
N LEU A 174 8.77 9.96 41.73
CA LEU A 174 9.21 11.34 41.47
C LEU A 174 8.09 12.33 41.78
N GLN A 175 6.85 12.01 41.43
CA GLN A 175 5.68 12.82 41.74
C GLN A 175 5.45 12.93 43.26
N GLN A 176 5.57 11.83 44.00
CA GLN A 176 5.53 11.85 45.47
C GLN A 176 6.65 12.70 46.07
N ARG A 177 7.85 12.64 45.48
CA ARG A 177 8.99 13.46 45.93
C ARG A 177 8.72 14.95 45.71
N ILE A 178 8.19 15.33 44.54
CA ILE A 178 7.80 16.72 44.25
C ILE A 178 6.76 17.19 45.25
N LEU A 179 5.67 16.42 45.48
CA LEU A 179 4.64 16.77 46.46
C LEU A 179 5.20 16.93 47.87
N SER A 180 6.15 16.07 48.27
CA SER A 180 6.81 16.20 49.59
C SER A 180 7.64 17.48 49.69
N LEU A 181 8.37 17.83 48.63
CA LEU A 181 9.18 19.05 48.60
C LEU A 181 8.28 20.30 48.58
N GLU A 182 7.19 20.29 47.83
CA GLU A 182 6.19 21.37 47.82
C GLU A 182 5.59 21.58 49.20
N LYS A 183 5.22 20.50 49.91
CA LYS A 183 4.75 20.58 51.30
C LYS A 183 5.82 21.10 52.26
N ASP A 184 7.07 20.66 52.12
CA ASP A 184 8.18 21.16 52.92
C ASP A 184 8.46 22.65 52.65
N PHE A 185 8.29 23.10 51.40
CA PHE A 185 8.39 24.52 51.05
C PHE A 185 7.23 25.33 51.62
N GLU A 186 6.00 24.85 51.50
CA GLU A 186 4.80 25.49 52.04
C GLU A 186 4.91 25.66 53.56
N THR A 187 5.34 24.61 54.27
CA THR A 187 5.53 24.69 55.73
C THR A 187 6.64 25.66 56.13
N LYS A 188 7.76 25.72 55.40
CA LYS A 188 8.81 26.72 55.63
C LYS A 188 8.32 28.14 55.35
N LEU A 189 7.54 28.32 54.28
CA LEU A 189 6.96 29.61 53.95
C LEU A 189 6.01 30.07 55.05
N GLN A 190 5.11 29.19 55.50
CA GLN A 190 4.19 29.45 56.62
C GLN A 190 4.93 29.77 57.94
N GLN A 191 6.02 29.06 58.23
CA GLN A 191 6.86 29.35 59.39
C GLN A 191 7.53 30.73 59.28
N GLN A 192 8.04 31.08 58.10
CA GLN A 192 8.65 32.40 57.87
C GLN A 192 7.62 33.54 57.94
N THR A 193 6.44 33.36 57.35
CA THR A 193 5.37 34.36 57.43
C THR A 193 4.88 34.54 58.86
N ALA A 194 4.66 33.44 59.61
CA ALA A 194 4.27 33.51 61.01
C ALA A 194 5.36 34.18 61.88
N ALA A 195 6.64 33.91 61.62
CA ALA A 195 7.74 34.57 62.32
C ALA A 195 7.78 36.07 62.03
N LEU A 196 7.59 36.48 60.78
CA LEU A 196 7.51 37.90 60.39
C LEU A 196 6.29 38.60 60.98
N GLU A 197 5.12 37.94 61.01
CA GLU A 197 3.91 38.46 61.66
C GLU A 197 4.11 38.64 63.17
N LEU A 198 4.79 37.70 63.83
CA LEU A 198 5.13 37.81 65.25
C LEU A 198 6.14 38.93 65.51
N GLU A 199 7.17 39.08 64.67
CA GLU A 199 8.12 40.17 64.78
C GLU A 199 7.44 41.53 64.55
N LEU A 200 6.57 41.62 63.55
CA LEU A 200 5.83 42.84 63.23
C LEU A 200 4.87 43.22 64.36
N SER A 201 4.09 42.26 64.87
CA SER A 201 3.19 42.47 66.01
C SER A 201 3.97 42.89 67.26
N ALA A 202 5.10 42.26 67.57
CA ALA A 202 5.96 42.68 68.68
C ALA A 202 6.46 44.13 68.52
N LYS A 203 6.88 44.54 67.31
CA LYS A 203 7.27 45.94 67.01
C LYS A 203 6.09 46.91 67.19
N TRP A 204 4.89 46.52 66.78
CA TRP A 204 3.69 47.34 66.97
C TRP A 204 3.33 47.45 68.45
N ASP A 205 3.39 46.36 69.21
CA ASP A 205 3.13 46.35 70.65
C ASP A 205 4.14 47.21 71.41
N GLU A 206 5.42 47.13 71.07
CA GLU A 206 6.47 48.00 71.64
C GLU A 206 6.20 49.47 71.31
N ARG A 207 5.82 49.78 70.06
CA ARG A 207 5.46 51.15 69.66
C ARG A 207 4.23 51.66 70.42
N ILE A 208 3.20 50.83 70.59
CA ILE A 208 2.01 51.15 71.37
C ILE A 208 2.39 51.39 72.84
N ARG A 209 3.23 50.53 73.43
CA ARG A 209 3.72 50.70 74.81
C ARG A 209 4.48 52.03 74.98
N ASN A 210 5.39 52.33 74.06
CA ASN A 210 6.16 53.58 74.08
C ASN A 210 5.25 54.82 73.91
N LEU A 211 4.22 54.74 73.08
CA LEU A 211 3.23 55.82 72.94
C LEU A 211 2.40 55.99 74.22
N LYS A 212 1.94 54.89 74.84
CA LYS A 212 1.22 54.93 76.11
C LYS A 212 2.07 55.49 77.24
N GLU A 213 3.36 55.14 77.30
CA GLU A 213 4.29 55.69 78.30
C GLU A 213 4.51 57.19 78.09
N ARG A 214 4.72 57.62 76.84
CA ARG A 214 4.78 59.06 76.51
C ARG A 214 3.50 59.81 76.84
N GLU A 215 2.34 59.23 76.55
CA GLU A 215 1.04 59.80 76.91
C GLU A 215 0.90 59.92 78.43
N ALA A 216 1.31 58.89 79.18
CA ALA A 216 1.31 58.91 80.64
C ALA A 216 2.25 59.99 81.20
N ASP A 217 3.45 60.15 80.63
CA ASP A 217 4.41 61.18 81.07
C ASP A 217 3.97 62.59 80.68
N LEU A 218 3.38 62.78 79.51
CA LEU A 218 2.73 64.03 79.13
C LEU A 218 1.54 64.35 80.04
N THR A 219 0.77 63.34 80.44
CA THR A 219 -0.34 63.50 81.39
C THR A 219 0.19 63.88 82.77
N LYS A 220 1.28 63.25 83.25
CA LYS A 220 1.96 63.63 84.50
C LYS A 220 2.51 65.05 84.44
N SER A 221 3.15 65.46 83.34
CA SER A 221 3.71 66.80 83.19
C SER A 221 2.61 67.86 83.10
N LEU A 222 1.51 67.57 82.42
CA LEU A 222 0.31 68.41 82.41
C LEU A 222 -0.28 68.55 83.81
N ASN A 223 -0.44 67.44 84.55
CA ASN A 223 -0.92 67.47 85.93
C ASN A 223 0.02 68.25 86.84
N LEU A 224 1.34 68.09 86.69
CA LEU A 224 2.35 68.86 87.43
C LEU A 224 2.26 70.35 87.10
N ALA A 225 2.12 70.71 85.82
CA ALA A 225 1.96 72.10 85.39
C ALA A 225 0.64 72.71 85.91
N LEU A 226 -0.44 71.93 85.91
CA LEU A 226 -1.73 72.34 86.50
C LEU A 226 -1.60 72.54 88.02
N GLU A 227 -0.92 71.64 88.74
CA GLU A 227 -0.66 71.78 90.16
C GLU A 227 0.26 72.97 90.44
N GLN A 228 1.30 73.20 89.63
CA GLN A 228 2.13 74.40 89.72
C GLN A 228 1.34 75.69 89.45
N LEU A 229 0.40 75.69 88.50
CA LEU A 229 -0.45 76.85 88.21
C LEU A 229 -1.44 77.09 89.35
N LYS A 230 -1.96 76.03 89.95
CA LYS A 230 -2.78 76.08 91.17
C LYS A 230 -1.97 76.55 92.37
N ASP A 231 -0.76 76.05 92.56
CA ASP A 231 0.18 76.48 93.60
C ASP A 231 0.59 77.93 93.38
N LEU A 232 0.87 78.37 92.16
CA LEU A 232 1.14 79.76 91.82
C LEU A 232 -0.07 80.64 92.08
N LYS A 233 -1.29 80.20 91.73
CA LYS A 233 -2.52 80.90 92.12
C LYS A 233 -2.67 80.98 93.63
N SER A 234 -2.47 79.89 94.35
CA SER A 234 -2.52 79.89 95.81
C SER A 234 -1.36 80.69 96.40
N ARG A 235 -0.20 80.75 95.74
CA ARG A 235 0.96 81.52 96.18
C ARG A 235 0.70 82.98 95.92
N ASP A 236 0.12 83.36 94.79
CA ASP A 236 -0.34 84.71 94.50
C ASP A 236 -1.46 85.10 95.47
N GLU A 237 -2.38 84.22 95.82
CA GLU A 237 -3.37 84.42 96.89
C GLU A 237 -2.69 84.56 98.26
N THR A 238 -1.68 83.74 98.58
CA THR A 238 -0.92 83.85 99.83
C THR A 238 0.09 84.99 99.81
N ALA A 239 0.53 85.48 98.65
CA ALA A 239 1.50 86.55 98.46
C ALA A 239 0.78 87.88 98.32
N THR A 240 -0.45 87.91 97.85
CA THR A 240 -1.39 89.00 98.12
C THR A 240 -1.75 89.00 99.59
N ALA A 241 -2.03 87.84 100.22
CA ALA A 241 -2.22 87.73 101.67
C ALA A 241 -0.95 88.05 102.49
N LYS A 242 0.25 87.78 101.97
CA LYS A 242 1.56 88.11 102.58
C LYS A 242 2.11 89.46 102.14
N LEU A 243 1.64 90.09 101.07
CA LEU A 243 1.80 91.54 100.90
C LEU A 243 0.88 92.27 101.89
N LEU A 244 -0.22 91.62 102.30
CA LEU A 244 -1.03 91.98 103.45
C LEU A 244 -0.39 91.61 104.82
N GLU A 245 0.41 90.53 104.92
CA GLU A 245 0.90 89.97 106.21
C GLU A 245 2.43 90.05 106.44
N LYS A 246 3.25 90.17 105.40
CA LYS A 246 4.73 90.24 105.40
C LYS A 246 5.20 91.68 105.15
N GLY A 247 4.69 92.58 105.97
CA GLY A 247 5.57 93.54 106.62
C GLY A 247 6.12 92.90 107.89
N HIS A 248 7.03 91.91 107.77
CA HIS A 248 8.00 91.52 108.79
C HIS A 248 8.88 90.37 108.28
N ASP A 249 10.14 90.72 108.04
CA ASP A 249 11.37 89.99 108.29
C ASP A 249 11.65 88.65 107.58
N ASP A 250 12.56 88.75 106.61
CA ASP A 250 13.54 87.74 106.23
C ASP A 250 14.80 87.92 107.09
N GLU A 251 15.50 86.83 107.40
CA GLU A 251 16.96 86.66 107.20
C GLU A 251 17.51 85.47 108.00
N GLN A 252 17.87 84.38 107.30
CA GLN A 252 18.94 83.45 107.71
C GLN A 252 19.21 82.43 106.60
N GLN A 253 20.02 82.78 105.59
CA GLN A 253 20.43 81.80 104.58
C GLN A 253 21.74 82.15 103.85
N ASP A 254 22.87 82.21 104.58
CA ASP A 254 24.17 82.49 103.94
C ASP A 254 25.26 81.43 104.17
N SER A 255 24.94 80.31 104.82
CA SER A 255 25.96 79.28 105.15
C SER A 255 25.83 77.96 104.36
N LYS A 256 24.73 77.76 103.62
CA LYS A 256 24.50 76.53 102.81
C LYS A 256 24.98 76.63 101.35
N SER A 257 25.24 77.84 100.86
CA SER A 257 25.64 78.08 99.47
C SER A 257 27.04 77.53 99.16
N ASN A 258 28.01 77.75 100.05
CA ASN A 258 29.42 77.46 99.78
C ASN A 258 29.76 75.95 99.81
N PHE A 259 28.97 75.12 100.50
CA PHE A 259 29.19 73.66 100.53
C PHE A 259 28.66 72.98 99.26
N ALA A 260 27.53 73.47 98.72
CA ALA A 260 26.94 72.94 97.50
C ALA A 260 27.80 73.22 96.26
N GLU A 261 28.53 74.34 96.23
CA GLU A 261 29.43 74.69 95.14
C GLU A 261 30.65 73.73 95.05
N VAL A 262 31.23 73.37 96.20
CA VAL A 262 32.37 72.44 96.26
C VAL A 262 31.95 71.01 95.87
N GLU A 263 30.77 70.56 96.26
CA GLU A 263 30.25 69.24 95.86
C GLU A 263 29.95 69.19 94.35
N LEU A 264 29.45 70.29 93.78
CA LEU A 264 29.17 70.39 92.33
C LEU A 264 30.47 70.32 91.51
N LEU A 265 31.53 71.01 91.95
CA LEU A 265 32.85 70.97 91.32
C LEU A 265 33.46 69.55 91.32
N SER A 266 33.29 68.79 92.40
CA SER A 266 33.75 67.39 92.47
C SER A 266 33.03 66.49 91.47
N ARG A 267 31.70 66.63 91.35
CA ARG A 267 30.89 65.85 90.40
C ARG A 267 31.20 66.19 88.95
N ASP A 268 31.48 67.46 88.65
CA ASP A 268 31.87 67.87 87.30
C ASP A 268 33.27 67.37 86.93
N LEU A 269 34.19 67.29 87.90
CA LEU A 269 35.51 66.69 87.70
C LEU A 269 35.40 65.17 87.44
N GLU A 270 34.59 64.43 88.19
CA GLU A 270 34.32 63.01 87.94
C GLU A 270 33.67 62.76 86.57
N ARG A 271 32.71 63.60 86.19
CA ARG A 271 32.06 63.53 84.87
C ARG A 271 33.05 63.83 83.73
N ALA A 272 34.00 64.73 83.95
CA ALA A 272 35.06 65.02 82.98
C ALA A 272 36.02 63.83 82.82
N HIS A 273 36.43 63.17 83.91
CA HIS A 273 37.28 61.99 83.85
C HIS A 273 36.60 60.80 83.15
N ALA A 274 35.32 60.53 83.43
CA ALA A 274 34.57 59.48 82.73
C ALA A 274 34.46 59.75 81.22
N ARG A 275 34.33 61.03 80.83
CA ARG A 275 34.31 61.44 79.42
C ARG A 275 35.67 61.23 78.75
N ILE A 276 36.76 61.54 79.43
CA ILE A 276 38.13 61.31 78.93
C ILE A 276 38.35 59.81 78.70
N GLU A 277 38.02 58.97 79.68
CA GLU A 277 38.19 57.52 79.59
C GLU A 277 37.36 56.90 78.45
N SER A 278 36.14 57.38 78.22
CA SER A 278 35.33 56.96 77.07
C SER A 278 35.92 57.41 75.74
N VAL A 279 36.54 58.60 75.69
CA VAL A 279 37.18 59.11 74.47
C VAL A 279 38.47 58.34 74.18
N GLU A 280 39.25 58.00 75.19
CA GLU A 280 40.46 57.17 75.06
C GLU A 280 40.13 55.77 74.54
N ARG A 281 39.10 55.10 75.08
CA ARG A 281 38.63 53.81 74.56
C ARG A 281 38.19 53.88 73.11
N ARG A 282 37.45 54.93 72.73
CA ARG A 282 37.05 55.13 71.32
C ARG A 282 38.24 55.43 70.43
N ASN A 283 39.23 56.19 70.90
CA ASN A 283 40.46 56.43 70.15
C ASN A 283 41.25 55.14 69.94
N GLU A 284 41.36 54.29 70.96
CA GLU A 284 42.03 52.99 70.84
C GLU A 284 41.27 52.06 69.87
N GLN A 285 39.94 52.02 69.97
CA GLN A 285 39.10 51.26 69.04
C GLN A 285 39.25 51.76 67.61
N LEU A 286 39.18 53.08 67.38
CA LEU A 286 39.38 53.69 66.07
C LEU A 286 40.79 53.45 65.54
N ARG A 287 41.82 53.42 66.39
CA ARG A 287 43.19 53.07 65.98
C ARG A 287 43.28 51.61 65.53
N SER A 288 42.68 50.68 66.28
CA SER A 288 42.65 49.27 65.91
C SER A 288 41.87 49.04 64.61
N GLU A 289 40.78 49.77 64.40
CA GLU A 289 39.97 49.72 63.18
C GLU A 289 40.74 50.32 62.00
N ILE A 290 41.37 51.49 62.18
CA ILE A 290 42.25 52.10 61.17
C ILE A 290 43.40 51.18 60.83
N GLU A 291 44.02 50.49 61.79
CA GLU A 291 45.10 49.54 61.52
C GLU A 291 44.60 48.29 60.79
N SER A 292 43.40 47.81 61.11
CA SER A 292 42.76 46.70 60.39
C SER A 292 42.38 47.04 58.94
N VAL A 293 41.94 48.29 58.70
CA VAL A 293 41.61 48.83 57.38
C VAL A 293 42.89 49.16 56.60
N LYS A 294 43.87 49.83 57.23
CA LYS A 294 45.14 50.22 56.63
C LYS A 294 46.05 49.02 56.31
N SER A 295 45.96 47.95 57.10
CA SER A 295 46.62 46.67 56.79
C SER A 295 46.01 45.99 55.55
N GLY A 296 44.88 46.47 55.02
CA GLY A 296 44.22 45.92 53.83
C GLY A 296 43.80 44.45 53.95
N ARG A 297 43.91 43.86 55.15
CA ARG A 297 43.76 42.43 55.39
C ARG A 297 42.31 41.99 55.31
N GLN A 298 41.39 42.82 55.81
CA GLN A 298 39.96 42.58 55.69
C GLN A 298 39.49 42.67 54.22
N GLU A 299 39.93 43.71 53.49
CA GLU A 299 39.64 43.86 52.07
C GLU A 299 40.25 42.74 51.22
N SER A 300 41.49 42.34 51.51
CA SER A 300 42.18 41.23 50.82
C SER A 300 41.48 39.89 51.04
N ASN A 301 41.06 39.57 52.27
CA ASN A 301 40.31 38.35 52.56
C ASN A 301 38.93 38.34 51.87
N GLN A 302 38.25 39.48 51.86
CA GLN A 302 36.95 39.61 51.19
C GLN A 302 37.10 39.48 49.67
N LEU A 303 38.14 40.08 49.09
CA LEU A 303 38.46 40.00 47.67
C LEU A 303 38.85 38.58 47.26
N GLN A 304 39.63 37.87 48.08
CA GLN A 304 39.97 36.47 47.85
C GLN A 304 38.73 35.55 47.92
N LYS A 305 37.82 35.80 48.86
CA LYS A 305 36.54 35.07 48.96
C LYS A 305 35.66 35.31 47.74
N LEU A 306 35.51 36.57 47.31
CA LEU A 306 34.75 36.92 46.12
C LEU A 306 35.39 36.34 44.85
N GLN A 307 36.71 36.28 44.77
CA GLN A 307 37.42 35.71 43.64
C GLN A 307 37.24 34.19 43.54
N LEU A 308 37.26 33.48 44.68
CA LEU A 308 36.95 32.04 44.72
C LEU A 308 35.49 31.77 44.35
N GLU A 309 34.56 32.60 44.83
CA GLU A 309 33.13 32.48 44.49
C GLU A 309 32.90 32.77 42.99
N ALA A 310 33.58 33.74 42.41
CA ALA A 310 33.53 34.04 40.98
C ALA A 310 34.07 32.86 40.16
N GLN A 311 35.22 32.29 40.53
CA GLN A 311 35.79 31.11 39.86
C GLN A 311 34.87 29.88 39.96
N GLU A 312 34.21 29.67 41.10
CA GLU A 312 33.26 28.58 41.25
C GLU A 312 32.02 28.80 40.37
N LYS A 313 31.51 30.03 40.29
CA LYS A 313 30.41 30.39 39.39
C LYS A 313 30.80 30.23 37.92
N ASP A 314 32.01 30.60 37.51
CA ASP A 314 32.51 30.41 36.15
C ASP A 314 32.63 28.92 35.78
N ARG A 315 33.10 28.08 36.71
CA ARG A 315 33.13 26.61 36.52
C ARG A 315 31.74 26.02 36.38
N LYS A 316 30.78 26.47 37.21
CA LYS A 316 29.38 26.03 37.08
C LYS A 316 28.75 26.51 35.78
N LEU A 317 29.04 27.75 35.36
CA LEU A 317 28.52 28.33 34.13
C LEU A 317 29.04 27.61 32.89
N THR A 318 30.33 27.28 32.85
CA THR A 318 30.93 26.45 31.78
C THR A 318 30.35 25.03 31.78
N GLN A 319 30.18 24.40 32.94
CA GLN A 319 29.54 23.08 33.03
C GLN A 319 28.10 23.12 32.49
N VAL A 320 27.29 24.12 32.90
CA VAL A 320 25.92 24.30 32.38
C VAL A 320 25.92 24.57 30.89
N GLN A 321 26.86 25.36 30.36
CA GLN A 321 26.99 25.59 28.92
C GLN A 321 27.29 24.29 28.16
N THR A 322 28.21 23.45 28.64
CA THR A 322 28.51 22.17 28.00
C THR A 322 27.33 21.20 28.03
N LEU A 323 26.59 21.14 29.15
CA LEU A 323 25.38 20.32 29.25
C LEU A 323 24.26 20.85 28.34
N LEU A 324 24.10 22.16 28.22
CA LEU A 324 23.14 22.79 27.31
C LEU A 324 23.49 22.50 25.85
N GLU A 325 24.76 22.58 25.48
CA GLU A 325 25.25 22.28 24.12
C GLU A 325 25.02 20.80 23.78
N SER A 326 25.34 19.90 24.71
CA SER A 326 25.09 18.45 24.56
C SER A 326 23.60 18.14 24.43
N ALA A 327 22.75 18.74 25.27
CA ALA A 327 21.29 18.59 25.21
C ALA A 327 20.72 19.14 23.89
N ARG A 328 21.26 20.25 23.37
CA ARG A 328 20.89 20.79 22.06
C ARG A 328 21.25 19.83 20.92
N GLN A 329 22.46 19.28 20.93
CA GLN A 329 22.90 18.31 19.91
C GLN A 329 22.05 17.03 19.95
N GLN A 330 21.72 16.54 21.14
CA GLN A 330 20.80 15.40 21.31
C GLN A 330 19.40 15.74 20.79
N SER A 331 18.87 16.92 21.13
CA SER A 331 17.56 17.38 20.64
C SER A 331 17.54 17.53 19.11
N GLU A 332 18.62 18.00 18.50
CA GLU A 332 18.72 18.13 17.04
C GLU A 332 18.79 16.76 16.36
N THR A 333 19.51 15.81 16.94
CA THR A 333 19.62 14.43 16.42
C THR A 333 18.27 13.72 16.48
N ILE A 334 17.57 13.81 17.61
CA ILE A 334 16.22 13.25 17.77
C ILE A 334 15.25 13.94 16.81
N SER A 335 15.33 15.26 16.66
CA SER A 335 14.49 16.02 15.72
C SER A 335 14.70 15.55 14.27
N LYS A 336 15.95 15.34 13.84
CA LYS A 336 16.28 14.80 12.51
C LYS A 336 15.74 13.38 12.32
N GLN A 337 15.86 12.52 13.33
CA GLN A 337 15.34 11.14 13.28
C GLN A 337 13.81 11.10 13.24
N VAL A 338 13.14 11.98 13.99
CA VAL A 338 11.68 12.11 13.94
C VAL A 338 11.23 12.63 12.57
N ALA A 339 11.93 13.63 12.01
CA ALA A 339 11.63 14.16 10.68
C ALA A 339 11.79 13.11 9.58
N SER A 340 12.88 12.30 9.61
CA SER A 340 13.08 11.23 8.63
C SER A 340 12.02 10.13 8.76
N SER A 341 11.69 9.70 9.99
CA SER A 341 10.63 8.71 10.21
C SER A 341 9.25 9.23 9.77
N GLN A 342 8.98 10.52 9.97
CA GLN A 342 7.75 11.15 9.50
C GLN A 342 7.69 11.19 7.97
N GLU A 343 8.79 11.49 7.29
CA GLU A 343 8.85 11.46 5.83
C GLU A 343 8.62 10.06 5.26
N GLU A 344 9.21 9.02 5.86
CA GLU A 344 8.98 7.62 5.49
C GLU A 344 7.51 7.21 5.66
N LYS A 345 6.89 7.59 6.80
CA LYS A 345 5.46 7.33 7.04
C LYS A 345 4.57 8.04 6.02
N ILE A 346 4.88 9.28 5.65
CA ILE A 346 4.14 10.03 4.63
C ILE A 346 4.27 9.35 3.26
N LYS A 347 5.46 8.87 2.89
CA LYS A 347 5.67 8.13 1.63
C LYS A 347 4.84 6.85 1.59
N LEU A 348 4.92 6.03 2.65
CA LEU A 348 4.14 4.80 2.76
C LEU A 348 2.63 5.06 2.72
N GLN A 349 2.18 6.12 3.38
CA GLN A 349 0.77 6.52 3.33
C GLN A 349 0.33 6.92 1.91
N SER A 350 1.17 7.65 1.18
CA SER A 350 0.88 8.01 -0.22
C SER A 350 0.84 6.78 -1.15
N GLU A 351 1.70 5.78 -0.92
CA GLU A 351 1.68 4.53 -1.67
C GLU A 351 0.40 3.72 -1.40
N LYS A 352 -0.03 3.67 -0.13
CA LYS A 352 -1.27 3.02 0.27
C LYS A 352 -2.49 3.74 -0.30
N ASP A 353 -2.50 5.06 -0.30
CA ASP A 353 -3.56 5.85 -0.91
C ASP A 353 -3.63 5.60 -2.42
N ALA A 354 -2.48 5.53 -3.11
CA ALA A 354 -2.42 5.20 -4.54
C ALA A 354 -2.91 3.76 -4.83
N GLU A 355 -2.57 2.80 -3.97
CA GLU A 355 -3.06 1.42 -4.06
C GLU A 355 -4.59 1.36 -3.87
N ILE A 356 -5.12 2.09 -2.89
CA ILE A 356 -6.56 2.21 -2.66
C ILE A 356 -7.26 2.86 -3.86
N GLU A 357 -6.69 3.91 -4.45
CA GLU A 357 -7.20 4.54 -5.66
C GLU A 357 -7.22 3.56 -6.84
N SER A 358 -6.17 2.75 -7.00
CA SER A 358 -6.11 1.68 -8.01
C SER A 358 -7.16 0.60 -7.78
N LEU A 359 -7.39 0.21 -6.52
CA LEU A 359 -8.43 -0.77 -6.19
C LEU A 359 -9.83 -0.20 -6.38
N ARG A 360 -10.06 1.07 -6.03
CA ARG A 360 -11.32 1.78 -6.28
C ARG A 360 -11.62 1.90 -7.76
N THR A 361 -10.64 2.28 -8.57
CA THR A 361 -10.81 2.35 -10.04
C THR A 361 -11.08 0.98 -10.64
N LYS A 362 -10.40 -0.08 -10.20
CA LYS A 362 -10.70 -1.47 -10.63
C LYS A 362 -12.10 -1.92 -10.20
N LEU A 363 -12.56 -1.52 -9.01
CA LEU A 363 -13.91 -1.83 -8.54
C LEU A 363 -14.96 -1.09 -9.36
N GLN A 364 -14.71 0.18 -9.68
CA GLN A 364 -15.59 0.99 -10.51
C GLN A 364 -15.61 0.52 -11.98
N GLN A 365 -14.49 0.04 -12.50
CA GLN A 365 -14.44 -0.64 -13.81
C GLN A 365 -15.24 -1.94 -13.86
N ARG A 366 -15.64 -2.49 -12.70
CA ARG A 366 -16.45 -3.71 -12.59
C ARG A 366 -17.85 -3.42 -12.06
N SER A 367 -18.26 -2.15 -11.92
CA SER A 367 -19.57 -1.80 -11.38
C SER A 367 -20.72 -2.16 -12.34
N ASP A 368 -20.42 -2.22 -13.62
CA ASP A 368 -21.30 -2.64 -14.72
C ASP A 368 -21.50 -4.16 -14.80
N TYR A 369 -20.82 -4.95 -13.97
CA TYR A 369 -20.96 -6.41 -13.98
C TYR A 369 -22.40 -6.88 -13.75
N ALA A 370 -23.17 -6.18 -12.91
CA ALA A 370 -24.58 -6.50 -12.67
C ALA A 370 -25.46 -6.21 -13.91
N ASP A 371 -25.17 -5.11 -14.62
CA ASP A 371 -25.88 -4.72 -15.84
C ASP A 371 -25.51 -5.65 -16.99
N ILE A 372 -24.22 -5.95 -17.19
CA ILE A 372 -23.74 -6.95 -18.15
C ILE A 372 -24.35 -8.32 -17.85
N LYS A 373 -24.43 -8.73 -16.58
CA LYS A 373 -25.07 -9.99 -16.19
C LYS A 373 -26.55 -10.00 -16.53
N ARG A 374 -27.26 -8.89 -16.26
CA ARG A 374 -28.69 -8.73 -16.61
C ARG A 374 -28.90 -8.75 -18.12
N GLU A 375 -28.07 -8.03 -18.88
CA GLU A 375 -28.10 -8.05 -20.35
C GLU A 375 -27.78 -9.45 -20.89
N LEU A 376 -26.80 -10.16 -20.32
CA LEU A 376 -26.50 -11.54 -20.69
C LEU A 376 -27.66 -12.49 -20.36
N GLU A 377 -28.34 -12.28 -19.23
CA GLU A 377 -29.49 -13.06 -18.81
C GLU A 377 -30.71 -12.78 -19.71
N ILE A 378 -30.92 -11.52 -20.12
CA ILE A 378 -31.92 -11.14 -21.13
C ILE A 378 -31.57 -11.74 -22.49
N VAL A 379 -30.32 -11.64 -22.95
CA VAL A 379 -29.87 -12.23 -24.22
C VAL A 379 -29.96 -13.75 -24.17
N LYS A 380 -29.70 -14.37 -23.02
CA LYS A 380 -29.90 -15.80 -22.81
C LYS A 380 -31.39 -16.13 -22.83
N ALA A 381 -32.25 -15.39 -22.14
CA ALA A 381 -33.69 -15.59 -22.18
C ALA A 381 -34.25 -15.39 -23.59
N VAL A 382 -33.87 -14.33 -24.31
CA VAL A 382 -34.29 -14.09 -25.69
C VAL A 382 -33.74 -15.16 -26.62
N ARG A 383 -32.49 -15.59 -26.49
CA ARG A 383 -31.90 -16.58 -27.41
C ARG A 383 -32.22 -18.04 -27.09
N PHE A 384 -32.80 -18.30 -25.92
CA PHE A 384 -33.29 -19.63 -25.52
C PHE A 384 -34.82 -19.70 -25.42
N ASN A 385 -35.55 -18.57 -25.36
CA ASN A 385 -37.01 -18.52 -25.36
C ASN A 385 -37.62 -17.93 -26.65
N ALA A 386 -36.89 -17.22 -27.51
CA ALA A 386 -37.46 -16.69 -28.76
C ALA A 386 -37.70 -17.76 -29.85
N ASP A 387 -37.36 -19.03 -29.58
CA ASP A 387 -37.73 -20.18 -30.42
C ASP A 387 -38.84 -21.05 -29.76
N ASP A 388 -39.43 -20.59 -28.65
CA ASP A 388 -40.52 -21.25 -27.91
C ASP A 388 -41.88 -20.55 -28.07
N ASP A 389 -41.97 -19.47 -28.84
CA ASP A 389 -43.22 -18.69 -29.05
C ASP A 389 -43.99 -19.08 -30.33
N ASP A 390 -43.82 -20.30 -30.87
CA ASP A 390 -44.60 -20.77 -32.02
C ASP A 390 -45.59 -21.90 -31.71
N ASP A 391 -45.77 -22.33 -30.46
CA ASP A 391 -46.79 -23.33 -30.10
C ASP A 391 -47.59 -22.94 -28.84
N ASP A 392 -48.79 -22.39 -29.08
CA ASP A 392 -50.03 -22.46 -28.29
C ASP A 392 -49.97 -22.48 -26.74
N ASP A 393 -50.38 -21.37 -26.10
CA ASP A 393 -51.41 -21.42 -25.05
C ASP A 393 -51.98 -20.01 -24.72
N GLU A 394 -53.20 -19.79 -25.20
CA GLU A 394 -54.13 -18.77 -24.69
C GLU A 394 -54.49 -19.06 -23.22
N LEU A 395 -54.68 -17.98 -22.43
CA LEU A 395 -55.36 -17.88 -21.11
C LEU A 395 -54.44 -17.68 -19.88
N SER A 396 -54.22 -16.41 -19.53
CA SER A 396 -54.80 -15.85 -18.29
C SER A 396 -54.46 -14.37 -18.15
N ALA A 397 -55.51 -13.56 -18.22
CA ALA A 397 -55.48 -12.13 -18.06
C ALA A 397 -55.36 -11.71 -16.58
N THR A 398 -54.74 -10.54 -16.40
CA THR A 398 -55.15 -9.41 -15.53
C THR A 398 -54.72 -9.28 -14.07
N SER A 399 -54.35 -8.02 -13.81
CA SER A 399 -54.34 -7.23 -12.56
C SER A 399 -53.16 -7.43 -11.59
N SER A 400 -52.62 -6.43 -10.89
CA SER A 400 -52.48 -4.96 -11.02
C SER A 400 -51.69 -4.50 -9.78
N ALA A 401 -50.96 -3.39 -9.90
CA ALA A 401 -50.62 -2.40 -8.85
C ALA A 401 -49.13 -2.24 -8.46
N THR A 402 -48.55 -1.15 -8.98
CA THR A 402 -47.74 -0.10 -8.34
C THR A 402 -47.08 -0.29 -6.95
N ALA A 403 -45.79 0.10 -6.92
CA ALA A 403 -45.12 1.03 -5.96
C ALA A 403 -43.96 0.49 -5.09
N ASN A 404 -42.77 1.02 -5.40
CA ASN A 404 -41.63 1.43 -4.55
C ASN A 404 -41.01 0.51 -3.48
N GLY A 405 -39.69 0.34 -3.60
CA GLY A 405 -38.75 0.79 -2.56
C GLY A 405 -38.21 -0.23 -1.56
N ASP A 406 -36.94 -0.59 -1.77
CA ASP A 406 -35.93 -0.99 -0.79
C ASP A 406 -35.85 -2.46 -0.29
N SER A 407 -34.60 -2.94 -0.26
CA SER A 407 -34.12 -4.31 -0.02
C SER A 407 -34.13 -4.69 1.48
N PRO A 408 -33.67 -5.89 1.95
CA PRO A 408 -33.42 -7.18 1.30
C PRO A 408 -34.00 -8.38 2.11
N SER A 409 -34.47 -9.45 1.47
CA SER A 409 -34.44 -10.78 2.12
C SER A 409 -34.48 -11.94 1.14
N THR A 410 -33.41 -12.73 1.22
CA THR A 410 -33.32 -14.17 0.96
C THR A 410 -34.65 -14.91 0.83
N LYS A 411 -34.94 -15.41 -0.38
CA LYS A 411 -35.60 -16.71 -0.71
C LYS A 411 -36.37 -16.57 -2.03
N LYS A 412 -35.69 -16.84 -3.15
CA LYS A 412 -36.25 -17.44 -4.39
C LYS A 412 -35.12 -17.61 -5.40
N ALA A 413 -34.30 -18.64 -5.15
CA ALA A 413 -33.42 -19.23 -6.14
C ALA A 413 -33.72 -20.73 -6.15
N ALA A 414 -34.91 -21.08 -6.60
CA ALA A 414 -35.28 -22.45 -6.92
C ALA A 414 -35.72 -22.43 -8.38
N GLU A 415 -34.94 -23.15 -9.20
CA GLU A 415 -35.28 -23.61 -10.55
C GLU A 415 -35.37 -22.58 -11.67
N ALA A 416 -34.30 -21.80 -11.86
CA ALA A 416 -33.89 -21.54 -13.24
C ALA A 416 -33.22 -22.84 -13.73
N LYS A 417 -33.85 -23.55 -14.68
CA LYS A 417 -33.34 -24.80 -15.28
C LYS A 417 -31.83 -24.64 -15.54
N SER A 418 -31.02 -25.58 -15.01
CA SER A 418 -29.56 -25.47 -15.09
C SER A 418 -29.13 -25.36 -16.56
N LEU A 419 -28.07 -24.58 -16.82
CA LEU A 419 -27.51 -24.36 -18.16
C LEU A 419 -27.32 -25.68 -18.92
N GLU A 420 -27.00 -26.75 -18.18
CA GLU A 420 -26.83 -28.10 -18.68
C GLU A 420 -28.12 -28.72 -19.22
N VAL A 421 -29.27 -28.51 -18.56
CA VAL A 421 -30.58 -28.98 -19.04
C VAL A 421 -31.00 -28.25 -20.31
N LEU A 422 -30.83 -26.91 -20.36
CA LEU A 422 -31.13 -26.12 -21.56
C LEU A 422 -30.19 -26.45 -22.73
N LEU A 423 -28.93 -26.78 -22.45
CA LEU A 423 -27.98 -27.24 -23.47
C LEU A 423 -28.33 -28.64 -23.97
N LEU A 424 -28.72 -29.56 -23.09
CA LEU A 424 -29.15 -30.91 -23.49
C LEU A 424 -30.42 -30.88 -24.32
N GLU A 425 -31.40 -30.05 -23.96
CA GLU A 425 -32.65 -29.88 -24.69
C GLU A 425 -32.41 -29.26 -26.08
N LYS A 426 -31.54 -28.25 -26.17
CA LYS A 426 -31.13 -27.68 -27.46
C LYS A 426 -30.33 -28.66 -28.31
N ASN A 427 -29.44 -29.45 -27.71
CA ASN A 427 -28.64 -30.43 -28.44
C ASN A 427 -29.54 -31.54 -29.00
N LYS A 428 -30.50 -32.01 -28.21
CA LYS A 428 -31.52 -32.97 -28.65
C LYS A 428 -32.41 -32.41 -29.77
N ARG A 429 -32.86 -31.16 -29.66
CA ARG A 429 -33.65 -30.49 -30.72
C ARG A 429 -32.84 -30.26 -31.99
N LEU A 430 -31.55 -29.94 -31.88
CA LEU A 430 -30.64 -29.86 -33.02
C LEU A 430 -30.41 -31.22 -33.67
N GLU A 431 -30.28 -32.29 -32.90
CA GLU A 431 -30.18 -33.67 -33.41
C GLU A 431 -31.46 -34.07 -34.18
N ASP A 432 -32.65 -33.75 -33.65
CA ASP A 432 -33.94 -33.99 -34.30
C ASP A 432 -34.10 -33.17 -35.60
N GLN A 433 -33.67 -31.90 -35.60
CA GLN A 433 -33.63 -31.05 -36.81
C GLN A 433 -32.63 -31.59 -37.85
N LEU A 434 -31.48 -32.10 -37.42
CA LEU A 434 -30.49 -32.68 -38.30
C LEU A 434 -31.00 -34.01 -38.89
N ALA A 435 -31.74 -34.80 -38.11
CA ALA A 435 -32.40 -36.01 -38.58
C ALA A 435 -33.49 -35.70 -39.63
N THR A 436 -34.36 -34.72 -39.36
CA THR A 436 -35.41 -34.31 -40.32
C THR A 436 -34.84 -33.69 -41.59
N LEU A 437 -33.81 -32.85 -41.49
CA LEU A 437 -33.10 -32.32 -42.67
C LEU A 437 -32.38 -33.40 -43.47
N ARG A 438 -31.87 -34.46 -42.83
CA ARG A 438 -31.30 -35.61 -43.55
C ARG A 438 -32.37 -36.38 -44.30
N VAL A 439 -33.53 -36.61 -43.70
CA VAL A 439 -34.66 -37.28 -44.36
C VAL A 439 -35.16 -36.46 -45.54
N SER A 440 -35.40 -35.15 -45.35
CA SER A 440 -35.88 -34.29 -46.44
C SER A 440 -34.86 -34.14 -47.57
N ASN A 441 -33.56 -34.09 -47.27
CA ASN A 441 -32.52 -34.09 -48.28
C ASN A 441 -32.44 -35.44 -49.03
N GLY A 442 -32.67 -36.55 -48.32
CA GLY A 442 -32.86 -37.87 -48.93
C GLY A 442 -34.05 -37.91 -49.90
N ASP A 443 -35.21 -37.39 -49.48
CA ASP A 443 -36.43 -37.34 -50.29
C ASP A 443 -36.26 -36.41 -51.52
N LEU A 444 -35.64 -35.24 -51.33
CA LEU A 444 -35.30 -34.31 -52.40
C LEU A 444 -34.31 -34.94 -53.39
N SER A 445 -33.29 -35.65 -52.91
CA SER A 445 -32.34 -36.36 -53.77
C SER A 445 -33.03 -37.49 -54.54
N ALA A 446 -33.91 -38.26 -53.90
CA ALA A 446 -34.69 -39.30 -54.57
C ALA A 446 -35.64 -38.71 -55.63
N SER A 447 -36.25 -37.55 -55.36
CA SER A 447 -37.06 -36.82 -56.33
C SER A 447 -36.21 -36.29 -57.48
N LEU A 448 -35.00 -35.78 -57.21
CA LEU A 448 -34.06 -35.33 -58.23
C LEU A 448 -33.65 -36.49 -59.14
N ASP A 449 -33.32 -37.64 -58.57
CA ASP A 449 -32.96 -38.84 -59.31
C ASP A 449 -34.11 -39.31 -60.21
N LYS A 450 -35.35 -39.31 -59.68
CA LYS A 450 -36.54 -39.65 -60.47
C LYS A 450 -36.75 -38.68 -61.64
N VAL A 451 -36.70 -37.38 -61.41
CA VAL A 451 -36.84 -36.37 -62.48
C VAL A 451 -35.71 -36.48 -63.49
N SER A 452 -34.49 -36.78 -63.05
CA SER A 452 -33.34 -36.99 -63.94
C SER A 452 -33.52 -38.21 -64.84
N ALA A 453 -34.09 -39.31 -64.31
CA ALA A 453 -34.41 -40.51 -65.08
C ALA A 453 -35.55 -40.25 -66.08
N GLU A 454 -36.58 -39.51 -65.68
CA GLU A 454 -37.65 -39.08 -66.58
C GLU A 454 -37.12 -38.18 -67.70
N LEU A 455 -36.23 -37.23 -67.39
CA LEU A 455 -35.58 -36.36 -68.36
C LEU A 455 -34.69 -37.15 -69.33
N ALA A 456 -33.97 -38.16 -68.85
CA ALA A 456 -33.17 -39.05 -69.69
C ALA A 456 -34.06 -39.86 -70.65
N SER A 457 -35.18 -40.42 -70.17
CA SER A 457 -36.17 -41.10 -71.02
C SER A 457 -36.77 -40.16 -72.05
N LEU A 458 -37.12 -38.92 -71.67
CA LEU A 458 -37.70 -37.94 -72.57
C LEU A 458 -36.69 -37.49 -73.63
N LYS A 459 -35.41 -37.33 -73.26
CA LYS A 459 -34.31 -37.08 -74.21
C LYS A 459 -34.15 -38.23 -75.19
N GLN A 460 -34.18 -39.49 -74.72
CA GLN A 460 -34.11 -40.66 -75.60
C GLN A 460 -35.29 -40.74 -76.58
N LYS A 461 -36.51 -40.44 -76.10
CA LYS A 461 -37.71 -40.33 -76.96
C LYS A 461 -37.57 -39.20 -77.97
N HIS A 462 -37.03 -38.05 -77.56
CA HIS A 462 -36.80 -36.92 -78.45
C HIS A 462 -35.75 -37.27 -79.52
N THR A 463 -34.64 -37.91 -79.16
CA THR A 463 -33.64 -38.37 -80.14
C THR A 463 -34.23 -39.40 -81.09
N HIS A 464 -35.05 -40.33 -80.59
CA HIS A 464 -35.73 -41.32 -81.43
C HIS A 464 -36.71 -40.67 -82.41
N LEU A 465 -37.55 -39.74 -81.94
CA LEU A 465 -38.46 -38.97 -82.80
C LEU A 465 -37.71 -38.09 -83.80
N LYS A 466 -36.57 -37.51 -83.41
CA LYS A 466 -35.72 -36.72 -84.29
C LYS A 466 -35.11 -37.58 -85.40
N LEU A 467 -34.57 -38.75 -85.06
CA LEU A 467 -34.05 -39.71 -86.04
C LEU A 467 -35.16 -40.25 -86.94
N LEU A 468 -36.35 -40.51 -86.39
CA LEU A 468 -37.50 -40.91 -87.18
C LEU A 468 -37.95 -39.79 -88.14
N ASN A 469 -37.97 -38.54 -87.68
CA ASN A 469 -38.25 -37.40 -88.56
C ASN A 469 -37.17 -37.24 -89.63
N GLU A 470 -35.89 -37.39 -89.29
CA GLU A 470 -34.81 -37.35 -90.28
C GLU A 470 -34.93 -38.50 -91.29
N LYS A 471 -35.35 -39.69 -90.84
CA LYS A 471 -35.67 -40.83 -91.72
C LYS A 471 -36.87 -40.54 -92.61
N LEU A 472 -37.95 -39.97 -92.06
CA LEU A 472 -39.12 -39.56 -92.83
C LEU A 472 -38.80 -38.41 -93.81
N GLU A 473 -37.95 -37.47 -93.42
CA GLU A 473 -37.48 -36.39 -94.29
C GLU A 473 -36.59 -36.91 -95.41
N THR A 474 -35.71 -37.88 -95.12
CA THR A 474 -34.89 -38.55 -96.15
C THR A 474 -35.72 -39.45 -97.06
N ASP A 475 -36.74 -40.14 -96.54
CA ASP A 475 -37.71 -40.93 -97.32
C ASP A 475 -38.63 -40.03 -98.16
N LEU A 476 -39.07 -38.88 -97.62
CA LEU A 476 -39.79 -37.88 -98.40
C LEU A 476 -38.88 -37.21 -99.43
N ALA A 477 -37.60 -37.00 -99.13
CA ALA A 477 -36.64 -36.50 -100.08
C ALA A 477 -36.32 -37.54 -101.17
N SER A 478 -36.28 -38.84 -100.86
CA SER A 478 -36.10 -39.90 -101.85
C SER A 478 -37.34 -40.04 -102.72
N ILE A 479 -38.55 -40.01 -102.15
CA ILE A 479 -39.82 -39.92 -102.91
C ILE A 479 -39.89 -38.61 -103.73
N GLY A 480 -39.40 -37.50 -103.22
CA GLY A 480 -39.29 -36.23 -103.94
C GLY A 480 -38.26 -36.25 -105.07
N ARG A 481 -37.21 -37.08 -104.96
CA ARG A 481 -36.17 -37.29 -105.98
C ARG A 481 -36.58 -38.35 -107.02
N GLU A 482 -37.35 -39.36 -106.62
CA GLU A 482 -37.91 -40.41 -107.50
C GLU A 482 -39.27 -40.01 -108.11
N GLY A 483 -39.95 -38.99 -107.58
CA GLY A 483 -41.15 -38.38 -108.16
C GLY A 483 -40.92 -37.55 -109.44
N ARG A 484 -39.67 -37.44 -109.92
CA ARG A 484 -39.30 -36.73 -111.17
C ARG A 484 -38.63 -37.62 -112.23
N SER A 485 -38.81 -38.94 -112.15
CA SER A 485 -38.48 -39.86 -113.26
C SER A 485 -39.38 -41.10 -113.27
N ASN A 486 -40.43 -41.05 -114.08
CA ASN A 486 -41.09 -42.14 -114.79
C ASN A 486 -41.17 -43.57 -114.17
N THR A 487 -42.42 -43.94 -113.87
CA THR A 487 -43.13 -45.14 -114.36
C THR A 487 -42.63 -46.56 -114.03
N LYS A 488 -43.50 -47.26 -113.28
CA LYS A 488 -43.86 -48.70 -113.36
C LYS A 488 -42.80 -49.75 -112.97
N THR A 489 -43.31 -50.69 -112.17
CA THR A 489 -42.80 -52.03 -111.85
C THR A 489 -41.54 -52.12 -111.00
N SER A 490 -41.73 -52.23 -109.68
CA SER A 490 -41.20 -53.38 -108.90
C SER A 490 -41.75 -53.31 -107.47
N ALA A 491 -42.82 -54.07 -107.24
CA ALA A 491 -43.15 -54.55 -105.92
C ALA A 491 -42.22 -55.74 -105.61
N ALA A 492 -41.88 -55.88 -104.33
CA ALA A 492 -41.27 -57.06 -103.69
C ALA A 492 -39.75 -57.23 -103.82
N MET A 493 -39.00 -56.62 -102.88
CA MET A 493 -37.89 -57.17 -102.08
C MET A 493 -37.60 -56.14 -100.97
N SER A 494 -37.44 -56.41 -99.68
CA SER A 494 -37.56 -57.59 -98.84
C SER A 494 -37.78 -57.05 -97.41
N ALA A 495 -38.93 -57.31 -96.81
CA ALA A 495 -39.22 -56.96 -95.40
C ALA A 495 -38.33 -57.75 -94.41
N GLU A 496 -37.55 -58.72 -94.92
CA GLU A 496 -36.58 -59.52 -94.16
C GLU A 496 -35.25 -58.77 -93.92
N GLU A 497 -34.88 -57.83 -94.80
CA GLU A 497 -33.62 -57.06 -94.71
C GLU A 497 -33.69 -56.01 -93.60
N VAL A 498 -34.85 -55.35 -93.47
CA VAL A 498 -35.11 -54.30 -92.47
C VAL A 498 -35.24 -54.88 -91.05
N MET A 499 -35.67 -56.14 -90.91
CA MET A 499 -35.69 -56.81 -89.59
C MET A 499 -34.29 -57.27 -89.14
N ARG A 500 -33.40 -57.66 -90.07
CA ARG A 500 -32.02 -58.05 -89.74
C ARG A 500 -31.11 -56.86 -89.37
N GLU A 501 -31.36 -55.68 -89.93
CA GLU A 501 -30.64 -54.46 -89.57
C GLU A 501 -31.12 -53.87 -88.22
N MET A 502 -32.36 -54.14 -87.83
CA MET A 502 -32.90 -53.78 -86.51
C MET A 502 -32.39 -54.71 -85.40
N GLU A 503 -32.18 -56.01 -85.69
CA GLU A 503 -31.59 -56.99 -84.77
C GLU A 503 -30.07 -56.80 -84.59
N SER A 504 -29.35 -56.31 -85.61
CA SER A 504 -27.91 -56.00 -85.50
C SER A 504 -27.64 -54.71 -84.71
N LEU A 505 -28.53 -53.70 -84.80
CA LEU A 505 -28.43 -52.46 -84.02
C LEU A 505 -28.87 -52.63 -82.55
N GLU A 506 -29.68 -53.65 -82.22
CA GLU A 506 -30.03 -54.03 -80.84
C GLU A 506 -28.92 -54.87 -80.16
N ALA A 507 -28.14 -55.62 -80.95
CA ALA A 507 -26.96 -56.37 -80.49
C ALA A 507 -25.71 -55.50 -80.24
N GLU A 508 -25.55 -54.37 -80.94
CA GLU A 508 -24.45 -53.43 -80.68
C GLU A 508 -24.74 -52.50 -79.47
N ALA A 509 -26.02 -52.22 -79.19
CA ALA A 509 -26.45 -51.44 -78.02
C ALA A 509 -26.30 -52.21 -76.68
N THR A 510 -26.17 -53.53 -76.71
CA THR A 510 -26.09 -54.39 -75.51
C THR A 510 -24.66 -54.79 -75.10
N GLN A 511 -23.63 -54.53 -75.92
CA GLN A 511 -22.22 -54.73 -75.53
C GLN A 511 -21.55 -53.51 -74.87
N ILE A 512 -22.13 -52.31 -74.92
CA ILE A 512 -21.56 -51.10 -74.29
C ILE A 512 -22.01 -50.95 -72.81
N SER A 513 -22.79 -51.88 -72.26
CA SER A 513 -23.21 -51.87 -70.84
C SER A 513 -22.39 -52.79 -69.90
N GLN A 514 -21.34 -53.46 -70.37
CA GLN A 514 -20.45 -54.29 -69.54
C GLN A 514 -18.95 -54.04 -69.76
N SER A 515 -18.53 -52.79 -69.93
CA SER A 515 -17.14 -52.41 -69.63
C SER A 515 -17.00 -50.90 -69.47
N THR A 516 -17.12 -50.40 -68.24
CA THR A 516 -16.34 -49.28 -67.66
C THR A 516 -16.93 -48.84 -66.32
N LYS A 517 -16.84 -49.75 -65.34
CA LYS A 517 -16.73 -49.36 -63.93
C LYS A 517 -15.30 -48.86 -63.69
N ALA A 518 -14.98 -47.65 -64.17
CA ALA A 518 -13.80 -46.88 -63.77
C ALA A 518 -13.74 -45.49 -64.45
N ARG A 519 -13.84 -44.44 -63.61
CA ARG A 519 -12.98 -43.24 -63.62
C ARG A 519 -13.33 -42.07 -64.56
N ASN A 520 -14.26 -41.23 -64.10
CA ASN A 520 -14.44 -39.82 -64.49
C ASN A 520 -13.87 -38.94 -63.34
N SER A 521 -13.22 -37.79 -63.48
CA SER A 521 -13.01 -36.84 -64.58
C SER A 521 -11.78 -35.96 -64.26
N ASN A 522 -11.08 -35.46 -65.28
CA ASN A 522 -10.09 -34.38 -65.15
C ASN A 522 -10.14 -33.49 -66.41
N THR A 523 -10.20 -32.15 -66.23
CA THR A 523 -9.80 -31.04 -67.16
C THR A 523 -10.54 -30.90 -68.51
N GLY A 524 -10.81 -29.74 -69.13
CA GLY A 524 -10.47 -28.31 -68.98
C GLY A 524 -10.82 -27.53 -70.28
N ALA A 525 -10.55 -26.21 -70.30
CA ALA A 525 -10.37 -25.32 -71.49
C ALA A 525 -11.63 -24.89 -72.30
N GLN A 526 -11.73 -23.80 -73.08
CA GLN A 526 -11.07 -22.49 -73.31
C GLN A 526 -11.76 -21.86 -74.57
N LYS A 527 -11.61 -20.54 -74.81
CA LYS A 527 -11.90 -19.69 -76.02
C LYS A 527 -13.27 -18.98 -76.10
N ASP A 528 -13.45 -17.79 -76.68
CA ASP A 528 -12.63 -16.72 -77.34
C ASP A 528 -13.57 -15.49 -77.55
N GLY A 529 -13.07 -14.23 -77.59
CA GLY A 529 -13.54 -13.21 -78.55
C GLY A 529 -14.27 -11.90 -78.14
N LEU A 530 -13.49 -10.80 -78.07
CA LEU A 530 -13.68 -9.44 -78.66
C LEU A 530 -14.60 -8.30 -78.09
N ASN A 531 -13.91 -7.17 -77.81
CA ASN A 531 -14.16 -5.72 -78.05
C ASN A 531 -15.27 -4.88 -77.35
N GLY A 532 -14.85 -3.77 -76.69
CA GLY A 532 -15.69 -2.56 -76.50
C GLY A 532 -15.36 -1.58 -75.34
N VAL A 533 -14.29 -0.77 -75.48
CA VAL A 533 -14.15 0.68 -75.11
C VAL A 533 -14.54 1.23 -73.70
N HIS A 534 -13.50 1.59 -72.91
CA HIS A 534 -13.21 2.82 -72.09
C HIS A 534 -14.31 3.72 -71.44
N PRO A 535 -13.97 4.62 -70.47
CA PRO A 535 -13.00 4.56 -69.35
C PRO A 535 -13.48 5.26 -68.04
N ALA A 536 -12.59 5.30 -67.03
CA ALA A 536 -12.46 6.23 -65.87
C ALA A 536 -12.61 5.52 -64.50
N ARG A 537 -11.73 5.68 -63.50
CA ARG A 537 -10.49 6.46 -63.31
C ARG A 537 -9.83 6.01 -61.98
N SER A 538 -8.54 5.64 -62.05
CA SER A 538 -7.41 5.65 -61.06
C SER A 538 -7.65 5.23 -59.58
N VAL A 539 -7.04 4.19 -58.97
CA VAL A 539 -5.59 3.79 -58.76
C VAL A 539 -4.85 4.78 -57.83
N PRO A 540 -3.93 4.41 -56.87
CA PRO A 540 -3.09 3.19 -56.76
C PRO A 540 -2.90 2.49 -55.38
N THR A 541 -2.69 1.17 -55.48
CA THR A 541 -1.79 0.26 -54.71
C THR A 541 -0.29 0.63 -54.86
N PRO A 542 0.75 0.11 -54.13
CA PRO A 542 0.94 -1.34 -53.91
C PRO A 542 1.87 -1.87 -52.79
N ALA A 543 1.87 -3.21 -52.73
CA ALA A 543 3.00 -4.14 -52.56
C ALA A 543 3.51 -4.54 -51.16
N SER A 544 3.29 -5.84 -50.86
CA SER A 544 3.98 -6.69 -49.89
C SER A 544 5.46 -6.95 -50.28
N PRO A 545 6.24 -7.67 -49.44
CA PRO A 545 6.30 -9.13 -49.64
C PRO A 545 6.41 -9.98 -48.35
N ARG A 546 5.94 -11.23 -48.52
CA ARG A 546 6.15 -12.41 -47.66
C ARG A 546 7.62 -12.84 -47.66
N PRO A 547 8.01 -13.76 -46.75
CA PRO A 547 8.31 -15.10 -47.27
C PRO A 547 7.63 -16.21 -46.46
N SER A 548 7.48 -17.34 -47.13
CA SER A 548 6.88 -18.59 -46.65
C SER A 548 7.91 -19.70 -46.74
N THR A 549 8.03 -20.53 -45.69
CA THR A 549 8.30 -21.97 -45.84
C THR A 549 7.50 -22.73 -44.79
N SER A 550 7.09 -23.93 -45.19
CA SER A 550 6.03 -24.76 -44.65
C SER A 550 6.55 -25.91 -43.80
N SER A 551 5.79 -26.31 -42.78
CA SER A 551 5.40 -27.73 -42.62
C SER A 551 4.12 -27.81 -41.79
N ARG A 552 3.25 -28.74 -42.20
CA ARG A 552 1.88 -28.94 -41.76
C ARG A 552 1.78 -30.34 -41.16
N ALA A 553 1.26 -30.46 -39.95
CA ALA A 553 0.55 -31.65 -39.47
C ALA A 553 -0.35 -31.25 -38.29
N ALA A 554 -1.59 -31.73 -38.35
CA ALA A 554 -2.67 -31.42 -37.43
C ALA A 554 -2.56 -32.25 -36.14
N ALA A 555 -2.82 -31.61 -34.99
CA ALA A 555 -3.39 -32.23 -33.80
C ALA A 555 -3.80 -31.12 -32.79
N THR A 556 -5.10 -31.06 -32.49
CA THR A 556 -5.73 -30.88 -31.17
C THR A 556 -5.26 -29.77 -30.21
N GLY A 557 -6.25 -29.10 -29.61
CA GLY A 557 -6.13 -27.91 -28.77
C GLY A 557 -5.26 -28.04 -27.51
N GLU A 558 -5.02 -26.86 -26.91
CA GLU A 558 -4.38 -26.60 -25.60
C GLU A 558 -2.86 -26.28 -25.55
N SER A 559 -2.21 -25.78 -26.61
CA SER A 559 -0.77 -25.39 -26.51
C SER A 559 -0.33 -24.02 -27.06
N SER A 560 -1.22 -23.03 -27.23
CA SER A 560 -0.85 -21.72 -27.84
C SER A 560 -0.95 -20.50 -26.90
N ILE A 561 -1.42 -20.64 -25.66
CA ILE A 561 -1.55 -19.48 -24.75
C ILE A 561 -0.20 -19.09 -24.12
N LEU A 562 0.66 -20.07 -23.81
CA LEU A 562 1.93 -19.87 -23.12
C LEU A 562 2.93 -19.03 -23.92
N PRO A 563 3.17 -19.27 -25.23
CA PRO A 563 4.09 -18.44 -26.03
C PRO A 563 3.63 -16.98 -26.14
N ILE A 564 2.32 -16.76 -26.18
CA ILE A 564 1.72 -15.42 -26.28
C ILE A 564 1.88 -14.71 -24.94
N VAL A 565 1.57 -15.38 -23.82
CA VAL A 565 1.72 -14.83 -22.47
C VAL A 565 3.19 -14.57 -22.12
N THR A 566 4.12 -15.43 -22.54
CA THR A 566 5.56 -15.17 -22.39
C THR A 566 5.99 -13.94 -23.19
N SER A 567 5.53 -13.81 -24.45
CA SER A 567 5.86 -12.62 -25.24
C SER A 567 5.25 -11.33 -24.67
N GLN A 568 4.05 -11.41 -24.09
CA GLN A 568 3.40 -10.27 -23.44
C GLN A 568 4.13 -9.89 -22.16
N ARG A 569 4.46 -10.87 -21.30
CA ARG A 569 5.26 -10.66 -20.09
C ARG A 569 6.61 -10.03 -20.40
N ASP A 570 7.29 -10.51 -21.44
CA ASP A 570 8.61 -10.02 -21.80
C ASP A 570 8.53 -8.60 -22.39
N ARG A 571 7.46 -8.26 -23.14
CA ARG A 571 7.16 -6.88 -23.55
C ARG A 571 6.86 -5.97 -22.37
N PHE A 572 6.10 -6.44 -21.37
CA PHE A 572 5.82 -5.67 -20.16
C PHE A 572 7.07 -5.46 -19.32
N ARG A 573 7.94 -6.47 -19.20
CA ARG A 573 9.24 -6.33 -18.53
C ARG A 573 10.14 -5.31 -19.22
N ASN A 574 10.24 -5.36 -20.54
CA ASN A 574 11.03 -4.38 -21.29
C ASN A 574 10.47 -2.97 -21.14
N ARG A 575 9.14 -2.80 -21.26
CA ARG A 575 8.51 -1.50 -21.04
C ARG A 575 8.68 -0.98 -19.62
N ASN A 576 8.66 -1.86 -18.61
CA ASN A 576 8.90 -1.47 -17.23
C ASN A 576 10.36 -1.05 -17.01
N ALA A 577 11.31 -1.77 -17.60
CA ALA A 577 12.73 -1.40 -17.56
C ALA A 577 13.00 -0.06 -18.28
N GLU A 578 12.37 0.18 -19.43
CA GLU A 578 12.45 1.47 -20.14
C GLU A 578 11.86 2.61 -19.31
N LEU A 579 10.70 2.40 -18.66
CA LEU A 579 10.08 3.39 -17.78
C LEU A 579 10.92 3.66 -16.52
N GLU A 580 11.55 2.64 -15.95
CA GLU A 580 12.48 2.81 -14.83
C GLU A 580 13.73 3.58 -15.24
N GLU A 581 14.24 3.37 -16.45
CA GLU A 581 15.37 4.13 -17.00
C GLU A 581 14.98 5.59 -17.29
N GLU A 582 13.80 5.84 -17.85
CA GLU A 582 13.29 7.18 -18.10
C GLU A 582 12.99 7.94 -16.80
N LEU A 583 12.48 7.25 -15.77
CA LEU A 583 12.32 7.81 -14.44
C LEU A 583 13.67 8.21 -13.82
N ARG A 584 14.71 7.37 -13.96
CA ARG A 584 16.06 7.70 -13.50
C ARG A 584 16.63 8.93 -14.20
N LYS A 585 16.47 9.01 -15.53
CA LYS A 585 16.88 10.20 -16.32
C LYS A 585 16.12 11.46 -15.89
N GLN A 586 14.83 11.36 -15.59
CA GLN A 586 14.07 12.50 -15.07
C GLN A 586 14.54 12.93 -13.67
N PHE A 587 14.87 12.00 -12.78
CA PHE A 587 15.45 12.34 -11.48
C PHE A 587 16.82 13.01 -11.61
N GLU A 588 17.67 12.52 -12.51
CA GLU A 588 18.99 13.09 -12.79
C GLU A 588 18.87 14.51 -13.34
N THR A 589 18.02 14.73 -14.34
CA THR A 589 17.76 16.08 -14.89
C THR A 589 17.15 17.04 -13.86
N ILE A 590 16.25 16.57 -13.00
CA ILE A 590 15.72 17.40 -11.89
C ILE A 590 16.84 17.75 -10.89
N SER A 591 17.73 16.81 -10.60
CA SER A 591 18.88 17.06 -9.72
C SER A 591 19.83 18.08 -10.33
N GLU A 592 20.19 17.91 -11.61
CA GLU A 592 21.02 18.85 -12.36
C GLU A 592 20.40 20.24 -12.39
N LEU A 593 19.13 20.37 -12.78
CA LEU A 593 18.41 21.66 -12.81
C LEU A 593 18.33 22.30 -11.42
N ARG A 594 18.19 21.52 -10.34
CA ARG A 594 18.23 22.06 -8.97
C ARG A 594 19.61 22.59 -8.60
N THR A 595 20.67 21.88 -8.99
CA THR A 595 22.04 22.36 -8.79
C THR A 595 22.32 23.62 -9.60
N GLU A 596 21.86 23.67 -10.85
CA GLU A 596 21.97 24.84 -11.72
C GLU A 596 21.19 26.04 -11.19
N ILE A 597 19.97 25.83 -10.68
CA ILE A 597 19.21 26.89 -10.02
C ILE A 597 19.97 27.42 -8.80
N LYS A 598 20.63 26.55 -8.03
CA LYS A 598 21.39 26.95 -6.85
C LYS A 598 22.65 27.75 -7.24
N THR A 599 23.37 27.32 -8.27
CA THR A 599 24.55 28.05 -8.78
C THR A 599 24.14 29.37 -9.42
N LEU A 600 23.08 29.40 -10.23
CA LEU A 600 22.54 30.65 -10.78
C LEU A 600 22.05 31.59 -9.69
N GLN A 601 21.48 31.08 -8.59
CA GLN A 601 21.08 31.92 -7.46
C GLN A 601 22.28 32.50 -6.71
N SER A 602 23.36 31.74 -6.50
CA SER A 602 24.59 32.26 -5.89
C SER A 602 25.29 33.25 -6.81
N ASP A 603 25.33 32.97 -8.11
CA ASP A 603 25.98 33.81 -9.10
C ASP A 603 25.20 35.10 -9.32
N ASN A 604 23.87 35.06 -9.34
CA ASN A 604 23.02 36.25 -9.37
C ASN A 604 23.19 37.10 -8.11
N LEU A 605 23.34 36.49 -6.92
CA LEU A 605 23.63 37.21 -5.69
C LEU A 605 25.04 37.85 -5.75
N GLY A 606 26.05 37.12 -6.20
CA GLY A 606 27.41 37.63 -6.36
C GLY A 606 27.54 38.71 -7.44
N LEU A 607 26.78 38.60 -8.53
CA LEU A 607 26.64 39.65 -9.55
C LEU A 607 25.95 40.88 -8.95
N TYR A 608 24.90 40.71 -8.16
CA TYR A 608 24.24 41.80 -7.46
C TYR A 608 25.18 42.51 -6.47
N GLU A 609 25.95 41.74 -5.70
CA GLU A 609 27.02 42.22 -4.83
C GLU A 609 28.03 43.04 -5.63
N LYS A 610 28.54 42.50 -6.74
CA LYS A 610 29.53 43.16 -7.59
C LYS A 610 29.00 44.42 -8.26
N VAL A 611 27.75 44.41 -8.73
CA VAL A 611 27.05 45.58 -9.27
C VAL A 611 26.88 46.63 -8.17
N ARG A 612 26.50 46.26 -6.95
CA ARG A 612 26.40 47.20 -5.82
C ARG A 612 27.75 47.74 -5.38
N TYR A 613 28.79 46.90 -5.34
CA TYR A 613 30.16 47.33 -5.07
C TYR A 613 30.65 48.32 -6.14
N LEU A 614 30.44 48.03 -7.42
CA LEU A 614 30.78 48.95 -8.53
C LEU A 614 29.92 50.22 -8.52
N GLN A 615 28.65 50.15 -8.12
CA GLN A 615 27.78 51.32 -7.98
C GLN A 615 28.13 52.16 -6.75
N SER A 616 28.70 51.56 -5.71
CA SER A 616 29.25 52.26 -4.53
C SER A 616 30.63 52.89 -4.78
N TYR A 617 31.37 52.40 -5.78
CA TYR A 617 32.66 52.95 -6.23
C TYR A 617 32.57 53.74 -7.55
N GLY A 618 31.41 53.81 -8.19
CA GLY A 618 31.14 54.68 -9.34
C GLY A 618 31.16 56.15 -8.90
N PRO A 619 31.70 57.08 -9.71
CA PRO A 619 32.23 58.34 -9.21
C PRO A 619 31.12 59.29 -8.74
N ALA A 620 30.89 59.35 -7.43
CA ALA A 620 30.19 60.45 -6.76
C ALA A 620 31.11 61.68 -6.62
N GLY A 621 31.74 62.09 -7.72
CA GLY A 621 32.78 63.14 -7.73
C GLY A 621 33.04 63.72 -9.12
N ALA A 622 32.01 64.15 -9.84
CA ALA A 622 32.20 64.96 -11.05
C ALA A 622 31.01 65.91 -11.30
N ARG A 623 30.85 66.90 -10.41
CA ARG A 623 30.30 68.21 -10.80
C ARG A 623 31.47 69.17 -10.96
N ARG A 624 31.99 69.29 -12.19
CA ARG A 624 32.34 70.55 -12.87
C ARG A 624 33.08 70.33 -14.19
N THR A 625 32.65 71.14 -15.16
CA THR A 625 33.35 71.69 -16.34
C THR A 625 33.57 70.80 -17.57
N GLY A 626 32.81 71.13 -18.63
CA GLY A 626 33.42 71.55 -19.90
C GLY A 626 33.55 70.50 -21.01
N SER A 627 32.67 70.65 -22.02
CA SER A 627 32.93 70.46 -23.46
C SER A 627 33.44 69.11 -23.97
N GLY A 628 32.58 68.47 -24.78
CA GLY A 628 33.00 67.68 -25.93
C GLY A 628 32.60 66.21 -25.91
N GLY A 629 31.77 65.83 -26.88
CA GLY A 629 31.94 64.56 -27.58
C GLY A 629 31.30 63.31 -26.99
N ASP A 630 30.08 63.06 -27.48
CA ASP A 630 29.62 61.76 -27.99
C ASP A 630 29.00 60.72 -27.02
N SER A 631 27.78 60.37 -27.43
CA SER A 631 26.87 59.28 -27.11
C SER A 631 27.06 58.43 -25.84
N VAL A 632 26.02 58.39 -24.98
CA VAL A 632 25.11 57.24 -24.92
C VAL A 632 23.86 57.59 -24.09
N ILE A 633 22.74 57.46 -24.79
CA ILE A 633 21.30 57.43 -24.48
C ILE A 633 20.87 57.52 -23.00
N GLN A 634 20.20 58.64 -22.74
CA GLN A 634 19.27 58.91 -21.66
C GLN A 634 17.87 58.40 -22.05
N ILE A 635 17.25 57.53 -21.24
CA ILE A 635 15.79 57.36 -21.21
C ILE A 635 15.32 57.88 -19.87
N GLY A 636 14.70 59.06 -19.89
CA GLY A 636 14.04 59.67 -18.75
C GLY A 636 12.54 59.81 -18.99
N VAL A 637 11.77 59.72 -17.92
CA VAL A 637 10.47 60.39 -17.69
C VAL A 637 10.41 60.59 -16.16
N GLY A 638 10.56 61.79 -15.57
CA GLY A 638 9.63 62.92 -15.54
C GLY A 638 8.44 62.61 -14.60
N ALA A 639 8.07 63.32 -13.54
CA ALA A 639 8.41 64.64 -13.01
C ALA A 639 7.89 64.80 -11.57
N ALA A 640 8.42 65.83 -10.88
CA ALA A 640 7.81 66.65 -9.83
C ALA A 640 7.45 66.05 -8.44
N GLY A 641 8.18 66.53 -7.43
CA GLY A 641 7.53 67.11 -6.25
C GLY A 641 7.84 66.48 -4.89
N ARG A 642 8.45 67.31 -4.05
CA ARG A 642 8.45 67.32 -2.57
C ARG A 642 9.62 66.64 -1.86
N THR A 643 10.41 67.51 -1.25
CA THR A 643 11.38 67.29 -0.20
C THR A 643 10.68 66.97 1.11
N ASP A 644 11.02 65.85 1.75
CA ASP A 644 10.98 65.73 3.20
C ASP A 644 12.25 65.06 3.73
N ALA A 645 12.67 65.55 4.88
CA ALA A 645 13.94 65.27 5.51
C ALA A 645 13.85 64.00 6.34
N SER A 646 14.21 62.85 5.77
CA SER A 646 14.68 61.70 6.53
C SER A 646 15.63 60.88 5.66
N GLY A 647 16.86 60.67 6.14
CA GLY A 647 17.96 60.05 5.40
C GLY A 647 17.79 58.54 5.18
N ALA A 648 16.74 58.12 4.50
CA ALA A 648 16.55 56.74 4.04
C ALA A 648 16.44 56.74 2.50
N TYR A 649 17.46 56.25 1.81
CA TYR A 649 17.45 56.02 0.37
C TYR A 649 16.60 54.79 0.03
N PRO A 650 15.63 54.91 -0.89
CA PRO A 650 15.46 53.89 -1.93
C PRO A 650 15.54 54.52 -3.34
N PRO A 651 16.28 53.92 -4.29
CA PRO A 651 16.16 54.25 -5.70
C PRO A 651 14.90 53.59 -6.32
N PRO A 652 14.45 54.06 -7.51
CA PRO A 652 13.14 53.75 -8.07
C PRO A 652 13.03 52.30 -8.53
N ARG A 653 11.81 51.76 -8.41
CA ARG A 653 11.40 50.39 -8.75
C ARG A 653 11.78 50.03 -10.19
N MET A 654 12.79 49.18 -10.34
CA MET A 654 12.95 48.29 -11.50
C MET A 654 12.55 46.87 -11.08
N GLY A 655 12.03 46.09 -12.03
CA GLY A 655 11.21 44.88 -11.82
C GLY A 655 11.70 43.84 -10.80
N GLY A 656 10.73 43.14 -10.21
CA GLY A 656 10.81 42.35 -8.97
C GLY A 656 11.76 41.14 -8.90
N SER A 657 12.70 40.95 -9.83
CA SER A 657 13.84 40.04 -9.64
C SER A 657 14.93 40.68 -8.78
N ASP A 658 15.24 41.95 -9.02
CA ASP A 658 16.33 42.65 -8.34
C ASP A 658 15.99 42.94 -6.88
N ASP A 659 14.73 43.24 -6.58
CA ASP A 659 14.25 43.44 -5.20
C ASP A 659 14.38 42.18 -4.34
N LYS A 660 14.26 40.98 -4.94
CA LYS A 660 14.37 39.71 -4.23
C LYS A 660 15.82 39.40 -3.86
N TYR A 661 16.77 39.65 -4.76
CA TYR A 661 18.19 39.47 -4.47
C TYR A 661 18.73 40.60 -3.58
N ARG A 662 18.18 41.82 -3.72
CA ARG A 662 18.43 42.94 -2.82
C ARG A 662 18.03 42.64 -1.38
N ALA A 663 16.80 42.18 -1.15
CA ALA A 663 16.33 41.86 0.20
C ALA A 663 17.17 40.76 0.84
N LYS A 664 17.52 39.71 0.07
CA LYS A 664 18.41 38.64 0.54
C LYS A 664 19.83 39.12 0.85
N TYR A 665 20.35 40.07 0.07
CA TYR A 665 21.66 40.68 0.32
C TYR A 665 21.64 41.62 1.54
N GLU A 666 20.58 42.43 1.69
CA GLU A 666 20.41 43.30 2.85
C GLU A 666 20.21 42.49 4.15
N GLU A 667 19.48 41.37 4.10
CA GLU A 667 19.32 40.41 5.20
C GLU A 667 20.63 39.72 5.59
N SER A 668 21.45 39.32 4.61
CA SER A 668 22.74 38.66 4.88
C SER A 668 23.81 39.62 5.43
N MET A 669 23.68 40.92 5.18
CA MET A 669 24.68 41.94 5.57
C MET A 669 24.29 42.73 6.83
N ASN A 670 23.07 42.58 7.37
CA ASN A 670 22.60 43.40 8.50
C ASN A 670 22.93 42.76 9.88
N PRO A 671 23.90 43.29 10.64
CA PRO A 671 24.33 42.71 11.92
C PRO A 671 23.23 42.76 13.00
N PHE A 672 22.24 43.65 12.85
CA PHE A 672 21.12 43.79 13.79
C PHE A 672 20.04 42.72 13.62
N GLU A 673 19.97 42.07 12.46
CA GLU A 673 19.02 40.98 12.23
C GLU A 673 19.53 39.67 12.84
N ALA A 674 20.84 39.41 12.69
CA ALA A 674 21.55 38.38 13.44
C ALA A 674 21.46 38.62 14.97
N PHE A 675 21.49 39.89 15.42
CA PHE A 675 21.30 40.25 16.82
C PHE A 675 19.84 40.08 17.28
N ARG A 676 18.85 40.53 16.51
CA ARG A 676 17.42 40.31 16.80
C ARG A 676 17.07 38.83 16.84
N GLY A 677 17.64 38.00 15.97
CA GLY A 677 17.47 36.55 16.02
C GLY A 677 18.06 35.92 17.29
N ARG A 678 19.21 36.44 17.77
CA ARG A 678 19.83 36.03 19.04
C ARG A 678 19.08 36.54 20.28
N GLU A 679 18.49 37.73 20.21
CA GLU A 679 17.64 38.26 21.29
C GLU A 679 16.29 37.57 21.35
N GLN A 680 15.62 37.34 20.22
CA GLN A 680 14.35 36.60 20.19
C GLN A 680 14.52 35.17 20.72
N SER A 681 15.64 34.51 20.42
CA SER A 681 15.97 33.20 20.98
C SER A 681 16.29 33.24 22.48
N ARG A 682 16.94 34.30 22.99
CA ARG A 682 17.11 34.52 24.44
C ARG A 682 15.80 34.82 25.15
N ALA A 683 14.93 35.64 24.57
CA ALA A 683 13.60 35.95 25.10
C ALA A 683 12.72 34.69 25.15
N MET A 684 12.75 33.86 24.10
CA MET A 684 12.09 32.54 24.08
C MET A 684 12.66 31.59 25.14
N ALA A 685 13.96 31.68 25.44
CA ALA A 685 14.62 30.88 26.47
C ALA A 685 14.35 31.35 27.91
N GLN A 686 13.71 32.49 28.11
CA GLN A 686 13.31 33.00 29.44
C GLN A 686 11.83 32.72 29.77
N LEU A 687 11.00 32.32 28.79
CA LEU A 687 9.59 31.99 29.01
C LEU A 687 9.41 30.64 29.70
N ASN A 688 8.37 30.51 30.51
CA ASN A 688 7.99 29.27 31.22
C ASN A 688 7.65 28.17 30.19
N PRO A 689 7.99 26.88 30.38
CA PRO A 689 7.64 25.79 29.45
C PRO A 689 6.18 25.77 28.96
N LEU A 690 5.21 26.11 29.81
CA LEU A 690 3.79 26.23 29.40
C LEU A 690 3.54 27.43 28.49
N GLU A 691 4.19 28.56 28.75
CA GLU A 691 4.12 29.74 27.88
C GLU A 691 4.81 29.49 26.54
N ARG A 692 5.87 28.68 26.50
CA ARG A 692 6.50 28.24 25.24
C ARG A 692 5.58 27.32 24.45
N ALA A 693 4.95 26.35 25.09
CA ALA A 693 3.97 25.49 24.44
C ALA A 693 2.80 26.30 23.88
N LEU A 694 2.29 27.26 24.66
CA LEU A 694 1.24 28.17 24.23
C LEU A 694 1.70 29.09 23.10
N HIS A 695 2.93 29.62 23.15
CA HIS A 695 3.50 30.46 22.09
C HIS A 695 3.75 29.67 20.79
N ILE A 696 4.15 28.40 20.88
CA ILE A 696 4.29 27.52 19.71
C ILE A 696 2.91 27.21 19.14
N LEU A 697 1.93 26.91 19.99
CA LEU A 697 0.56 26.63 19.59
C LEU A 697 -0.10 27.85 18.93
N THR A 698 0.06 29.04 19.49
CA THR A 698 -0.48 30.28 18.92
C THR A 698 0.18 30.60 17.58
N ARG A 699 1.50 30.41 17.45
CA ARG A 699 2.21 30.63 16.19
C ARG A 699 1.83 29.59 15.13
N LEU A 700 1.57 28.34 15.51
CA LEU A 700 1.07 27.30 14.63
C LEU A 700 -0.36 27.60 14.12
N VAL A 701 -1.22 28.07 15.02
CA VAL A 701 -2.60 28.46 14.68
C VAL A 701 -2.63 29.71 13.79
N LEU A 702 -1.79 30.71 14.07
CA LEU A 702 -1.72 31.95 13.28
C LEU A 702 -0.97 31.78 11.95
N GLY A 703 0.01 30.88 11.88
CA GLY A 703 0.85 30.66 10.69
C GLY A 703 0.16 29.91 9.56
N HIS A 704 -0.83 29.06 9.88
CA HIS A 704 -1.48 28.21 8.88
C HIS A 704 -2.95 28.58 8.67
N ARG A 705 -3.33 28.95 7.43
CA ARG A 705 -4.69 29.40 7.07
C ARG A 705 -5.78 28.41 7.48
N ARG A 706 -5.52 27.10 7.37
CA ARG A 706 -6.47 26.04 7.77
C ARG A 706 -6.61 25.91 9.29
N MET A 707 -5.52 26.10 10.05
CA MET A 707 -5.55 26.05 11.51
C MET A 707 -6.30 27.24 12.10
N ARG A 708 -6.17 28.42 11.47
CA ARG A 708 -6.98 29.59 11.83
C ARG A 708 -8.48 29.36 11.61
N LEU A 709 -8.86 28.73 10.49
CA LEU A 709 -10.26 28.38 10.22
C LEU A 709 -10.79 27.36 11.23
N PHE A 710 -9.99 26.33 11.53
CA PHE A 710 -10.32 25.32 12.54
C PHE A 710 -10.49 25.92 13.94
N PHE A 711 -9.59 26.83 14.35
CA PHE A 711 -9.68 27.52 15.63
C PHE A 711 -10.93 28.40 15.75
N ILE A 712 -11.28 29.12 14.67
CA ILE A 712 -12.53 29.91 14.62
C ILE A 712 -13.75 29.00 14.71
N ALA A 713 -13.78 27.88 13.98
CA ALA A 713 -14.86 26.91 14.05
C ALA A 713 -14.99 26.29 15.44
N TYR A 714 -13.87 25.94 16.07
CA TYR A 714 -13.80 25.43 17.43
C TYR A 714 -14.29 26.45 18.46
N ALA A 715 -13.88 27.72 18.33
CA ALA A 715 -14.35 28.79 19.20
C ALA A 715 -15.87 29.01 19.06
N ILE A 716 -16.40 29.02 17.84
CA ILE A 716 -17.85 29.12 17.58
C ILE A 716 -18.59 27.93 18.18
N PHE A 717 -18.09 26.70 17.97
CA PHE A 717 -18.69 25.50 18.55
C PHE A 717 -18.71 25.55 20.08
N LEU A 718 -17.63 26.02 20.71
CA LEU A 718 -17.56 26.17 22.17
C LEU A 718 -18.55 27.23 22.68
N HIS A 719 -18.76 28.32 21.94
CA HIS A 719 -19.81 29.31 22.26
C HIS A 719 -21.21 28.71 22.11
N PHE A 720 -21.48 27.91 21.07
CA PHE A 720 -22.74 27.19 20.91
C PHE A 720 -22.97 26.18 22.05
N LEU A 721 -21.93 25.48 22.49
CA LEU A 721 -22.02 24.52 23.59
C LEU A 721 -22.30 25.22 24.92
N ILE A 722 -21.62 26.32 25.22
CA ILE A 722 -21.90 27.14 26.41
C ILE A 722 -23.33 27.70 26.33
N PHE A 723 -23.75 28.19 25.16
CA PHE A 723 -25.10 28.72 24.98
C PHE A 723 -26.17 27.64 25.15
N ALA A 724 -25.95 26.43 24.62
CA ALA A 724 -26.84 25.29 24.81
C ALA A 724 -26.90 24.85 26.28
N MET A 725 -25.76 24.85 26.98
CA MET A 725 -25.72 24.53 28.41
C MET A 725 -26.46 25.58 29.25
N LEU A 726 -26.27 26.88 28.95
CA LEU A 726 -27.02 27.96 29.59
C LEU A 726 -28.52 27.91 29.25
N PHE A 727 -28.87 27.50 28.03
CA PHE A 727 -30.25 27.32 27.59
C PHE A 727 -30.93 26.15 28.31
N GLU A 728 -30.25 25.01 28.47
CA GLU A 728 -30.75 23.88 29.29
C GLU A 728 -30.88 24.27 30.76
N VAL A 729 -29.90 24.98 31.33
CA VAL A 729 -29.98 25.47 32.71
C VAL A 729 -31.14 26.47 32.87
N SER A 730 -31.37 27.33 31.88
CA SER A 730 -32.52 28.25 31.89
C SER A 730 -33.87 27.54 31.74
N HIS A 731 -33.94 26.48 30.91
CA HIS A 731 -35.16 25.70 30.72
C HIS A 731 -35.50 24.82 31.93
N THR A 732 -34.49 24.22 32.56
CA THR A 732 -34.64 23.43 33.79
C THR A 732 -35.01 24.32 34.99
N SER A 733 -34.42 25.52 35.10
CA SER A 733 -34.79 26.50 36.14
C SER A 733 -36.21 27.05 35.98
N SER A 734 -36.73 27.11 34.75
CA SER A 734 -38.11 27.56 34.48
C SER A 734 -39.17 26.48 34.73
N ALA A 735 -38.78 25.20 34.73
CA ALA A 735 -39.68 24.08 34.98
C ALA A 735 -39.97 23.85 36.47
N GLU A 736 -39.06 24.24 37.37
CA GLU A 736 -39.26 24.09 38.83
C GLU A 736 -40.17 25.17 39.43
N THR A 737 -40.39 26.31 38.77
CA THR A 737 -41.25 27.39 39.29
C THR A 737 -42.75 27.27 38.95
N CYS A 738 -43.18 26.19 38.28
CA CYS A 738 -44.60 25.97 37.95
C CYS A 738 -45.09 24.58 38.41
N SER A 739 -44.87 24.25 39.69
CA SER A 739 -45.68 23.24 40.36
C SER A 739 -46.20 23.82 41.67
N VAL A 740 -47.35 24.49 41.58
CA VAL A 740 -48.16 24.88 42.74
C VAL A 740 -49.00 23.65 43.14
N PRO A 741 -48.84 23.06 44.33
CA PRO A 741 -49.87 22.19 44.89
C PRO A 741 -50.93 23.05 45.60
N LYS A 742 -52.17 22.53 45.58
CA LYS A 742 -53.41 23.13 46.12
C LYS A 742 -53.29 23.79 47.49
#